data_AF-A0AAD6IVM3-F1
#
_entry.id   AF-A0AAD6IVM3-F1
#
_cell.length_a   1.000
_cell.length_b   1.000
_cell.length_c   1.000
_cell.angle_alpha   90.00
_cell.angle_beta   90.00
_cell.angle_gamma   90.00
#
_symmetry.space_group_name_H-M   'P 1'
#
loop_
_entity.id
_entity.type
_entity.pdbx_description
1 polymer ?
#
loop_
_entity_poly.entity_id
_entity_poly.type
_entity_poly.pdbx_seq_one_letter_code
_entity_poly.pdbx_strand_id
1 'polypeptide(L)'
;MPSTVDDSGPGATDASDKSLLENLSKASIQDASETKDVNHDESDDDNDDLAIPAEGGENAPAKKKKKKKKKPKKKGGANPTVQSEPPRVPLSTLFPNQIYPEGECSDYKNDNLSRTTNEEKRHLDRMSNDSHQDFRKGAEIHRQVRQYAKRMIKPGMALTDIANNIEDSVRALAGHDGLTEGDGLIAGVGFPTGLSINHCAAHYTPNAGNKMTVTERDVMKVDFGVHVNGRIVDSAFTIAFDPTYDNLLAAVKDATNTGVKEAGIDVRVCDIGASIQEVMESYEVEIGGTTYPVKSIRNLNGHSINPYQIHGGKSVPIVKGGDQTKMEEGEVYAIETFGSTGRGYVHDDLPPSSLCRSNATMQRTVVLSSKANGSTESEKPAGSGISSSAPADDWLWTYQEEPHRTRRQLIIKAHPEFSAALLLRNTPVFSWKFLLTAYVIGATANQNLFLAIHEISHNLAFRKPMANRLLAIFANLPIGIPYSASFRPYHLTHHKSLGVEGLDVDLPTAVEAMFLNSVLGKAFFATFQIFFYALRPMAIYRLPFSWIHLLNIIVQVIVDVILVRQAGWNALWYFLWSSFLAGSLHPCAGHFIAEHMSSSPAVSLGIQQYVFEAVPKPSPRSSPSDILPVETYSYYGILNLVTYNVGLHNEHHDFPAIPWTRLWKLREIAREFYDPLPQHKSWTHVIWQFIWDPNVSLWSRVKRDQTTSKGRKVGAGWTKEELGQE
;
A
#
# COMPACT_ATOMS: atom_id res chain seq x y z
N MET A 1 14.03 67.99 25.86
CA MET A 1 14.98 69.06 25.50
C MET A 1 16.03 69.16 26.60
N PRO A 2 17.33 69.30 26.28
CA PRO A 2 18.00 69.04 24.97
C PRO A 2 18.00 67.51 24.70
N SER A 3 18.99 66.75 24.21
CA SER A 3 20.34 66.92 23.60
C SER A 3 20.62 65.64 22.74
N THR A 4 21.46 65.50 21.71
CA THR A 4 22.68 66.19 21.18
C THR A 4 23.98 65.87 21.94
N VAL A 5 25.16 65.65 21.34
CA VAL A 5 25.71 65.92 19.98
C VAL A 5 26.51 64.69 19.47
N ASP A 6 26.82 64.70 18.17
CA ASP A 6 27.67 63.81 17.35
C ASP A 6 29.17 63.75 17.75
N ASP A 7 29.94 62.80 17.17
CA ASP A 7 31.00 63.08 16.17
C ASP A 7 31.48 61.77 15.46
N SER A 8 32.56 61.83 14.67
CA SER A 8 32.81 61.03 13.47
C SER A 8 34.10 60.15 13.48
N GLY A 9 34.36 59.42 12.38
CA GLY A 9 35.49 58.48 12.18
C GLY A 9 36.84 59.15 11.84
N PRO A 10 37.84 58.48 11.19
CA PRO A 10 37.64 57.65 9.97
C PRO A 10 38.60 56.45 9.75
N GLY A 11 38.53 55.79 8.57
CA GLY A 11 39.51 54.84 8.01
C GLY A 11 39.07 53.37 8.09
N ALA A 12 38.76 52.62 7.01
CA ALA A 12 39.47 52.32 5.76
C ALA A 12 40.67 51.36 5.96
N THR A 13 40.86 50.28 5.19
CA THR A 13 40.09 49.70 4.06
C THR A 13 39.46 48.34 4.48
N ASP A 14 38.95 47.40 3.67
CA ASP A 14 38.94 47.18 2.20
C ASP A 14 37.69 46.36 1.74
N ALA A 15 37.60 45.99 0.45
CA ALA A 15 36.37 45.45 -0.16
C ALA A 15 36.55 44.27 -1.14
N SER A 16 35.66 43.26 -1.07
CA SER A 16 35.32 42.38 -2.21
C SER A 16 34.01 41.58 -2.01
N ASP A 17 32.86 42.25 -1.90
CA ASP A 17 31.54 41.59 -1.92
C ASP A 17 30.53 42.36 -2.79
N LYS A 18 30.48 42.02 -4.09
CA LYS A 18 29.53 42.54 -5.10
C LYS A 18 29.45 41.59 -6.31
N SER A 19 28.62 40.56 -6.27
CA SER A 19 28.38 39.72 -7.47
C SER A 19 27.03 38.98 -7.56
N LEU A 20 26.00 39.34 -6.76
CA LEU A 20 24.76 38.54 -6.67
C LEU A 20 23.42 39.32 -6.70
N LEU A 21 23.41 40.64 -6.87
CA LEU A 21 22.17 41.46 -6.86
C LEU A 21 22.00 42.44 -8.04
N GLU A 22 22.70 42.25 -9.16
CA GLU A 22 22.43 42.95 -10.42
C GLU A 22 22.43 41.98 -11.61
N ASN A 23 21.26 41.47 -12.01
CA ASN A 23 21.01 40.92 -13.36
C ASN A 23 19.51 40.68 -13.72
N LEU A 24 18.56 41.35 -13.03
CA LEU A 24 17.12 41.28 -13.34
C LEU A 24 16.51 42.68 -13.52
N SER A 25 17.05 43.48 -14.44
CA SER A 25 16.31 44.59 -15.04
C SER A 25 16.82 44.93 -16.45
N LYS A 26 15.91 45.46 -17.30
CA LYS A 26 16.11 46.07 -18.63
C LYS A 26 16.26 45.16 -19.86
N ALA A 27 15.12 44.84 -20.46
CA ALA A 27 14.84 45.02 -21.90
C ALA A 27 13.37 45.48 -22.03
N SER A 28 13.09 46.79 -22.19
CA SER A 28 12.65 47.43 -23.46
C SER A 28 11.47 46.69 -24.13
N ILE A 29 10.21 47.12 -24.04
CA ILE A 29 9.56 48.43 -24.37
C ILE A 29 9.64 48.79 -25.86
N GLN A 30 8.51 48.58 -26.56
CA GLN A 30 7.88 49.40 -27.61
C GLN A 30 6.53 48.70 -27.98
N ASP A 31 5.40 49.37 -28.23
CA ASP A 31 5.03 50.78 -28.08
C ASP A 31 3.49 50.91 -27.79
N ALA A 32 2.95 52.11 -27.58
CA ALA A 32 1.51 52.37 -27.28
C ALA A 32 0.61 52.31 -28.54
N SER A 33 -0.74 52.49 -28.56
CA SER A 33 -1.81 52.93 -27.63
C SER A 33 -3.16 52.29 -28.11
N GLU A 34 -4.37 52.36 -27.51
CA GLU A 34 -5.11 53.41 -26.75
C GLU A 34 -6.13 52.79 -25.75
N THR A 35 -6.84 53.63 -24.99
CA THR A 35 -7.84 53.25 -23.96
C THR A 35 -9.30 53.23 -24.45
N LYS A 36 -10.12 52.27 -24.00
CA LYS A 36 -11.47 52.53 -23.43
C LYS A 36 -12.21 51.31 -22.83
N ASP A 37 -12.68 51.51 -21.60
CA ASP A 37 -14.00 51.19 -21.02
C ASP A 37 -14.79 49.91 -21.42
N VAL A 38 -14.95 49.05 -20.40
CA VAL A 38 -16.24 48.51 -19.88
C VAL A 38 -16.89 47.24 -20.49
N ASN A 39 -17.37 46.40 -19.56
CA ASN A 39 -18.36 45.29 -19.62
C ASN A 39 -17.92 43.82 -19.80
N HIS A 40 -18.78 42.97 -19.24
CA HIS A 40 -18.87 41.50 -19.30
C HIS A 40 -18.85 40.92 -20.72
N ASP A 41 -18.36 39.68 -20.87
CA ASP A 41 -19.24 38.50 -20.92
C ASP A 41 -18.49 37.19 -20.63
N GLU A 42 -19.25 36.14 -20.31
CA GLU A 42 -18.77 34.75 -20.19
C GLU A 42 -18.86 34.04 -21.55
N SER A 43 -17.88 33.20 -21.89
CA SER A 43 -18.05 32.16 -22.93
C SER A 43 -17.03 31.02 -22.80
N ASP A 44 -17.50 29.79 -22.88
CA ASP A 44 -16.73 28.60 -23.31
C ASP A 44 -16.18 28.83 -24.75
N ASP A 45 -15.25 28.05 -25.34
CA ASP A 45 -15.25 26.59 -25.53
C ASP A 45 -13.85 26.10 -26.02
N ASP A 46 -13.80 25.00 -26.79
CA ASP A 46 -12.69 24.46 -27.59
C ASP A 46 -11.62 23.61 -26.86
N ASN A 47 -12.13 22.52 -26.31
CA ASN A 47 -11.78 21.14 -26.72
C ASN A 47 -10.78 20.99 -27.91
N ASP A 48 -9.66 20.26 -27.72
CA ASP A 48 -8.67 19.98 -28.79
C ASP A 48 -8.22 18.50 -28.79
N ASP A 49 -8.45 17.79 -29.91
CA ASP A 49 -8.44 16.32 -30.01
C ASP A 49 -7.35 15.86 -31.03
N LEU A 50 -6.13 15.59 -30.54
CA LEU A 50 -4.97 15.27 -31.39
C LEU A 50 -4.74 13.76 -31.57
N ALA A 51 -5.37 13.21 -32.61
CA ALA A 51 -5.19 11.81 -33.02
C ALA A 51 -3.92 11.58 -33.87
N ILE A 52 -3.21 10.47 -33.61
CA ILE A 52 -2.04 10.03 -34.38
C ILE A 52 -2.51 9.22 -35.61
N PRO A 53 -2.08 9.55 -36.85
CA PRO A 53 -2.54 8.87 -38.06
C PRO A 53 -1.87 7.51 -38.30
N ALA A 54 -2.58 6.63 -38.99
CA ALA A 54 -2.05 5.41 -39.60
C ALA A 54 -2.36 5.41 -41.11
N GLU A 55 -1.42 4.91 -41.92
CA GLU A 55 -1.48 5.03 -43.38
C GLU A 55 -2.55 4.15 -44.05
N GLY A 56 -3.02 4.59 -45.22
CA GLY A 56 -4.14 3.98 -45.94
C GLY A 56 -3.74 3.02 -47.08
N GLY A 57 -4.75 2.35 -47.64
CA GLY A 57 -4.62 1.52 -48.84
C GLY A 57 -5.98 1.26 -49.49
N GLU A 58 -6.23 1.85 -50.65
CA GLU A 58 -7.51 1.74 -51.38
C GLU A 58 -7.54 0.56 -52.35
N ASN A 59 -8.71 -0.08 -52.53
CA ASN A 59 -9.42 -0.11 -53.83
C ASN A 59 -10.80 -0.81 -53.77
N ALA A 60 -11.59 -0.67 -54.84
CA ALA A 60 -13.05 -0.94 -54.90
C ALA A 60 -13.41 -2.13 -55.86
N PRO A 61 -14.68 -2.31 -56.34
CA PRO A 61 -15.94 -2.47 -55.61
C PRO A 61 -16.79 -3.73 -55.96
N ALA A 62 -17.70 -4.08 -55.05
CA ALA A 62 -19.07 -4.62 -55.26
C ALA A 62 -19.38 -5.88 -56.11
N LYS A 63 -20.04 -6.88 -55.47
CA LYS A 63 -21.04 -7.78 -56.10
C LYS A 63 -22.11 -8.23 -55.08
N LYS A 64 -23.41 -8.20 -55.45
CA LYS A 64 -24.56 -8.50 -54.56
C LYS A 64 -25.15 -9.91 -54.82
N LYS A 65 -25.48 -10.70 -53.77
CA LYS A 65 -26.68 -11.58 -53.74
C LYS A 65 -27.08 -12.16 -52.35
N LYS A 66 -28.26 -11.70 -51.88
CA LYS A 66 -29.29 -12.35 -51.01
C LYS A 66 -28.92 -13.19 -49.76
N LYS A 67 -29.04 -12.52 -48.58
CA LYS A 67 -29.89 -12.87 -47.40
C LYS A 67 -29.99 -14.34 -46.91
N LYS A 68 -29.57 -14.57 -45.64
CA LYS A 68 -30.36 -15.33 -44.64
C LYS A 68 -30.85 -14.36 -43.54
N LYS A 69 -32.10 -14.51 -43.06
CA LYS A 69 -32.65 -13.70 -41.96
C LYS A 69 -32.09 -14.18 -40.60
N LYS A 70 -31.72 -13.26 -39.72
CA LYS A 70 -31.68 -13.49 -38.25
C LYS A 70 -32.54 -12.42 -37.56
N LYS A 71 -33.09 -12.76 -36.39
CA LYS A 71 -33.96 -11.89 -35.57
C LYS A 71 -33.14 -10.69 -35.01
N PRO A 72 -33.78 -9.55 -34.67
CA PRO A 72 -33.06 -8.37 -34.19
C PRO A 72 -32.30 -8.67 -32.89
N LYS A 73 -31.04 -8.21 -32.81
CA LYS A 73 -30.37 -8.01 -31.52
C LYS A 73 -31.13 -6.89 -30.78
N LYS A 74 -31.30 -7.03 -29.46
CA LYS A 74 -31.53 -5.84 -28.61
C LYS A 74 -30.39 -4.85 -28.88
N LYS A 75 -30.68 -3.54 -28.90
CA LYS A 75 -29.62 -2.55 -28.72
C LYS A 75 -28.95 -2.86 -27.37
N GLY A 76 -27.65 -3.12 -27.36
CA GLY A 76 -26.88 -2.83 -26.16
C GLY A 76 -26.92 -1.31 -25.96
N GLY A 77 -27.06 -0.85 -24.72
CA GLY A 77 -26.83 0.56 -24.44
C GLY A 77 -25.40 0.92 -24.86
N ALA A 78 -25.21 2.11 -25.42
CA ALA A 78 -23.90 2.74 -25.30
C ALA A 78 -23.69 3.03 -23.80
N ASN A 79 -22.47 2.85 -23.31
CA ASN A 79 -22.13 3.42 -22.00
C ASN A 79 -22.29 4.95 -22.15
N PRO A 80 -23.02 5.64 -21.25
CA PRO A 80 -23.04 7.09 -21.25
C PRO A 80 -21.62 7.61 -21.06
N THR A 81 -21.16 8.45 -21.97
CA THR A 81 -19.85 9.13 -21.91
C THR A 81 -19.89 10.42 -21.10
N VAL A 82 -21.08 10.84 -20.64
CA VAL A 82 -21.35 12.10 -19.94
C VAL A 82 -22.33 11.83 -18.78
N GLN A 83 -22.19 12.58 -17.69
CA GLN A 83 -23.13 12.59 -16.57
C GLN A 83 -24.49 13.20 -16.97
N SER A 84 -25.58 12.83 -16.28
CA SER A 84 -26.90 13.45 -16.48
C SER A 84 -27.10 14.70 -15.61
N GLU A 85 -28.10 15.51 -15.93
CA GLU A 85 -28.61 16.55 -15.02
C GLU A 85 -30.08 16.27 -14.69
N PRO A 86 -30.44 16.00 -13.42
CA PRO A 86 -29.56 15.88 -12.25
C PRO A 86 -28.60 14.67 -12.35
N PRO A 87 -27.46 14.66 -11.61
CA PRO A 87 -26.50 13.57 -11.66
C PRO A 87 -27.11 12.25 -11.19
N ARG A 88 -27.25 11.28 -12.10
CA ARG A 88 -27.88 9.97 -11.86
C ARG A 88 -27.18 8.81 -12.56
N VAL A 89 -26.11 9.06 -13.33
CA VAL A 89 -25.25 8.01 -13.91
C VAL A 89 -24.25 7.53 -12.84
N PRO A 90 -24.22 6.23 -12.49
CA PRO A 90 -23.26 5.70 -11.53
C PRO A 90 -21.82 5.90 -12.00
N LEU A 91 -20.95 6.37 -11.12
CA LEU A 91 -19.60 6.81 -11.47
C LEU A 91 -18.72 5.66 -12.03
N SER A 92 -19.00 4.41 -11.63
CA SER A 92 -18.41 3.18 -12.20
C SER A 92 -18.72 2.97 -13.69
N THR A 93 -19.73 3.65 -14.23
CA THR A 93 -20.08 3.65 -15.67
C THR A 93 -19.21 4.63 -16.45
N LEU A 94 -18.89 5.78 -15.83
CA LEU A 94 -18.03 6.83 -16.40
C LEU A 94 -16.54 6.46 -16.30
N PHE A 95 -16.15 5.70 -15.25
CA PHE A 95 -14.79 5.20 -15.02
C PHE A 95 -14.76 3.66 -14.95
N PRO A 96 -14.89 2.92 -16.08
CA PRO A 96 -14.99 1.45 -16.08
C PRO A 96 -13.73 0.72 -15.61
N ASN A 97 -12.59 1.41 -15.57
CA ASN A 97 -11.31 0.91 -15.06
C ASN A 97 -11.15 1.05 -13.53
N GLN A 98 -12.10 1.72 -12.85
CA GLN A 98 -12.05 2.03 -11.42
C GLN A 98 -10.82 2.86 -11.00
N ILE A 99 -10.29 3.67 -11.92
CA ILE A 99 -9.24 4.66 -11.64
C ILE A 99 -9.89 6.04 -11.70
N TYR A 100 -9.91 6.75 -10.57
CA TYR A 100 -10.60 8.02 -10.41
C TYR A 100 -9.62 9.21 -10.39
N PRO A 101 -10.05 10.42 -10.81
CA PRO A 101 -9.16 11.58 -10.90
C PRO A 101 -8.58 11.95 -9.54
N GLU A 102 -7.29 12.26 -9.52
CA GLU A 102 -6.56 12.60 -8.29
C GLU A 102 -7.08 13.92 -7.66
N GLY A 103 -6.61 14.21 -6.44
CA GLY A 103 -6.80 15.52 -5.82
C GLY A 103 -5.73 16.51 -6.28
N GLU A 104 -5.73 17.70 -5.68
CA GLU A 104 -4.56 18.57 -5.71
C GLU A 104 -3.45 17.94 -4.87
N CYS A 105 -2.26 17.77 -5.44
CA CYS A 105 -1.08 17.30 -4.74
C CYS A 105 -0.14 18.49 -4.49
N SER A 106 0.14 18.78 -3.22
CA SER A 106 1.06 19.81 -2.78
C SER A 106 2.28 19.18 -2.08
N ASP A 107 3.46 19.74 -2.33
CA ASP A 107 4.66 19.40 -1.57
C ASP A 107 4.59 20.00 -0.15
N TYR A 108 5.07 19.27 0.86
CA TYR A 108 5.08 19.75 2.24
C TYR A 108 6.11 20.88 2.42
N LYS A 109 5.72 21.93 3.15
CA LYS A 109 6.48 23.18 3.39
C LYS A 109 7.93 23.01 3.91
N ASN A 110 8.33 21.82 4.36
CA ASN A 110 9.71 21.49 4.73
C ASN A 110 10.07 20.06 4.28
N ASP A 111 10.88 19.91 3.23
CA ASP A 111 11.29 18.61 2.64
C ASP A 111 11.85 17.59 3.66
N ASN A 112 12.49 18.09 4.72
CA ASN A 112 13.22 17.28 5.70
C ASN A 112 12.33 16.68 6.82
N LEU A 113 11.00 16.84 6.77
CA LEU A 113 10.07 16.19 7.71
C LEU A 113 9.66 14.76 7.30
N SER A 114 10.19 14.26 6.18
CA SER A 114 9.96 12.88 5.73
C SER A 114 10.73 11.88 6.58
N ARG A 115 10.03 11.18 7.49
CA ARG A 115 10.60 10.08 8.30
C ARG A 115 10.95 8.84 7.46
N THR A 116 10.17 8.63 6.40
CA THR A 116 10.30 7.59 5.37
C THR A 116 11.05 8.13 4.15
N THR A 117 11.68 7.23 3.37
CA THR A 117 12.34 7.60 2.11
C THR A 117 11.35 7.71 0.94
N ASN A 118 11.67 8.48 -0.11
CA ASN A 118 10.78 8.61 -1.28
C ASN A 118 10.50 7.28 -2.02
N GLU A 119 11.35 6.26 -1.86
CA GLU A 119 11.15 4.91 -2.43
C GLU A 119 10.20 4.07 -1.56
N GLU A 120 10.25 4.28 -0.24
CA GLU A 120 9.39 3.68 0.80
C GLU A 120 7.99 4.31 0.81
N LYS A 121 7.88 5.65 0.67
CA LYS A 121 6.61 6.34 0.41
C LYS A 121 5.91 5.77 -0.82
N ARG A 122 6.61 5.68 -1.96
CA ARG A 122 6.11 5.02 -3.18
C ARG A 122 5.81 3.52 -3.03
N HIS A 123 6.21 2.88 -1.94
CA HIS A 123 5.78 1.51 -1.61
C HIS A 123 4.50 1.54 -0.77
N LEU A 124 4.45 2.36 0.28
CA LEU A 124 3.27 2.60 1.10
C LEU A 124 2.09 3.14 0.29
N ASP A 125 2.33 4.08 -0.64
CA ASP A 125 1.32 4.60 -1.58
C ASP A 125 0.78 3.50 -2.51
N ARG A 126 1.64 2.56 -2.95
CA ARG A 126 1.24 1.42 -3.77
C ARG A 126 0.44 0.39 -2.97
N MET A 127 0.73 0.21 -1.68
CA MET A 127 -0.08 -0.62 -0.77
C MET A 127 -1.42 0.04 -0.43
N SER A 128 -1.43 1.35 -0.21
CA SER A 128 -2.61 2.18 0.10
C SER A 128 -3.43 2.57 -1.12
N ASN A 129 -3.02 2.19 -2.34
CA ASN A 129 -3.66 2.61 -3.59
C ASN A 129 -5.17 2.28 -3.64
N ASP A 130 -5.59 1.13 -3.12
CA ASP A 130 -7.03 0.80 -2.96
C ASP A 130 -7.76 1.89 -2.15
N SER A 131 -7.19 2.29 -1.01
CA SER A 131 -7.75 3.35 -0.15
C SER A 131 -7.69 4.73 -0.81
N HIS A 132 -6.66 5.01 -1.61
CA HIS A 132 -6.56 6.27 -2.35
C HIS A 132 -7.62 6.33 -3.46
N GLN A 133 -7.89 5.22 -4.15
CA GLN A 133 -8.97 5.15 -5.15
C GLN A 133 -10.37 5.27 -4.51
N ASP A 134 -10.58 4.70 -3.31
CA ASP A 134 -11.84 4.89 -2.56
C ASP A 134 -12.08 6.37 -2.20
N PHE A 135 -11.07 7.07 -1.66
CA PHE A 135 -11.17 8.51 -1.42
C PHE A 135 -11.38 9.31 -2.72
N ARG A 136 -10.68 8.98 -3.80
CA ARG A 136 -10.84 9.65 -5.11
C ARG A 136 -12.22 9.41 -5.72
N LYS A 137 -12.80 8.22 -5.56
CA LYS A 137 -14.20 7.91 -5.94
C LYS A 137 -15.16 8.77 -5.14
N GLY A 138 -15.02 8.82 -3.81
CA GLY A 138 -15.85 9.66 -2.94
C GLY A 138 -15.75 11.15 -3.31
N ALA A 139 -14.53 11.64 -3.55
CA ALA A 139 -14.26 13.02 -3.94
C ALA A 139 -14.83 13.36 -5.32
N GLU A 140 -14.77 12.46 -6.30
CA GLU A 140 -15.35 12.68 -7.61
C GLU A 140 -16.89 12.72 -7.58
N ILE A 141 -17.52 11.85 -6.80
CA ILE A 141 -18.97 11.94 -6.52
C ILE A 141 -19.28 13.33 -5.91
N HIS A 142 -18.53 13.72 -4.87
CA HIS A 142 -18.70 15.02 -4.23
C HIS A 142 -18.45 16.21 -5.18
N ARG A 143 -17.49 16.10 -6.11
CA ARG A 143 -17.22 17.13 -7.14
C ARG A 143 -18.41 17.32 -8.08
N GLN A 144 -19.00 16.24 -8.60
CA GLN A 144 -20.16 16.32 -9.48
C GLN A 144 -21.43 16.79 -8.74
N VAL A 145 -21.67 16.29 -7.52
CA VAL A 145 -22.83 16.68 -6.71
C VAL A 145 -22.75 18.14 -6.25
N ARG A 146 -21.59 18.64 -5.81
CA ARG A 146 -21.45 20.06 -5.39
C ARG A 146 -21.60 21.04 -6.56
N GLN A 147 -21.14 20.67 -7.76
CA GLN A 147 -21.34 21.46 -8.97
C GLN A 147 -22.83 21.56 -9.34
N TYR A 148 -23.54 20.43 -9.32
CA TYR A 148 -24.99 20.39 -9.50
C TYR A 148 -25.71 21.22 -8.42
N ALA A 149 -25.35 21.05 -7.14
CA ALA A 149 -25.96 21.79 -6.03
C ALA A 149 -25.81 23.32 -6.19
N LYS A 150 -24.63 23.82 -6.60
CA LYS A 150 -24.43 25.26 -6.88
C LYS A 150 -25.33 25.79 -8.00
N ARG A 151 -25.55 25.01 -9.06
CA ARG A 151 -26.49 25.38 -10.14
C ARG A 151 -27.95 25.30 -9.67
N MET A 152 -28.33 24.21 -9.01
CA MET A 152 -29.69 23.89 -8.58
C MET A 152 -30.20 24.88 -7.52
N ILE A 153 -29.44 25.14 -6.46
CA ILE A 153 -29.92 25.87 -5.28
C ILE A 153 -30.25 27.32 -5.65
N LYS A 154 -31.48 27.74 -5.37
CA LYS A 154 -32.00 29.10 -5.61
C LYS A 154 -32.93 29.55 -4.48
N PRO A 155 -33.14 30.86 -4.30
CA PRO A 155 -34.17 31.39 -3.40
C PRO A 155 -35.56 30.80 -3.69
N GLY A 156 -36.36 30.61 -2.66
CA GLY A 156 -37.69 29.98 -2.71
C GLY A 156 -37.68 28.43 -2.61
N MET A 157 -36.54 27.76 -2.83
CA MET A 157 -36.45 26.30 -2.66
C MET A 157 -36.55 25.90 -1.19
N ALA A 158 -37.31 24.83 -0.90
CA ALA A 158 -37.36 24.25 0.44
C ALA A 158 -36.07 23.48 0.76
N LEU A 159 -35.60 23.57 2.00
CA LEU A 159 -34.37 22.87 2.42
C LEU A 159 -34.48 21.36 2.24
N THR A 160 -35.66 20.79 2.52
CA THR A 160 -35.96 19.37 2.34
C THR A 160 -35.72 18.91 0.90
N ASP A 161 -36.10 19.72 -0.09
CA ASP A 161 -35.91 19.39 -1.51
C ASP A 161 -34.44 19.49 -1.92
N ILE A 162 -33.69 20.44 -1.33
CA ILE A 162 -32.24 20.59 -1.54
C ILE A 162 -31.50 19.37 -0.98
N ALA A 163 -31.80 18.95 0.26
CA ALA A 163 -31.19 17.79 0.90
C ALA A 163 -31.46 16.50 0.10
N ASN A 164 -32.74 16.23 -0.22
CA ASN A 164 -33.12 15.07 -1.04
C ASN A 164 -32.39 15.04 -2.39
N ASN A 165 -32.32 16.18 -3.09
CA ASN A 165 -31.63 16.24 -4.38
C ASN A 165 -30.12 15.99 -4.28
N ILE A 166 -29.45 16.46 -3.23
CA ILE A 166 -28.03 16.19 -2.98
C ILE A 166 -27.84 14.70 -2.69
N GLU A 167 -28.57 14.14 -1.73
CA GLU A 167 -28.38 12.75 -1.28
C GLU A 167 -28.75 11.72 -2.35
N ASP A 168 -29.82 11.94 -3.11
CA ASP A 168 -30.18 11.07 -4.24
C ASP A 168 -29.15 11.13 -5.37
N SER A 169 -28.45 12.26 -5.52
CA SER A 169 -27.30 12.34 -6.43
C SER A 169 -26.11 11.54 -5.90
N VAL A 170 -25.81 11.61 -4.60
CA VAL A 170 -24.76 10.79 -3.96
C VAL A 170 -25.06 9.29 -4.09
N ARG A 171 -26.27 8.85 -3.72
CA ARG A 171 -26.73 7.45 -3.85
C ARG A 171 -26.56 6.93 -5.29
N ALA A 172 -27.09 7.67 -6.26
CA ALA A 172 -27.04 7.28 -7.66
C ALA A 172 -25.62 7.23 -8.25
N LEU A 173 -24.75 8.20 -7.91
CA LEU A 173 -23.36 8.23 -8.40
C LEU A 173 -22.47 7.21 -7.67
N ALA A 174 -22.71 6.93 -6.38
CA ALA A 174 -22.04 5.86 -5.65
C ALA A 174 -22.32 4.47 -6.26
N GLY A 175 -23.56 4.28 -6.74
CA GLY A 175 -24.10 3.01 -7.23
C GLY A 175 -24.82 2.18 -6.16
N HIS A 176 -25.16 2.80 -5.02
CA HIS A 176 -25.68 2.17 -3.81
C HIS A 176 -26.85 3.00 -3.27
N ASP A 177 -27.99 2.37 -2.99
CA ASP A 177 -29.20 3.07 -2.54
C ASP A 177 -29.29 3.18 -1.02
N GLY A 178 -28.57 2.33 -0.29
CA GLY A 178 -28.60 2.26 1.17
C GLY A 178 -29.91 1.72 1.75
N LEU A 179 -30.82 1.20 0.91
CA LEU A 179 -32.12 0.66 1.32
C LEU A 179 -32.06 -0.80 1.76
N THR A 180 -31.00 -1.53 1.37
CA THR A 180 -30.76 -2.91 1.79
C THR A 180 -29.68 -3.00 2.86
N GLU A 181 -29.83 -3.95 3.79
CA GLU A 181 -28.98 -4.05 4.97
C GLU A 181 -27.51 -4.30 4.58
N GLY A 182 -26.64 -3.35 4.95
CA GLY A 182 -25.20 -3.37 4.65
C GLY A 182 -24.80 -2.69 3.33
N ASP A 183 -25.72 -2.39 2.41
CA ASP A 183 -25.40 -1.72 1.14
C ASP A 183 -24.80 -0.32 1.36
N GLY A 184 -25.44 0.47 2.23
CA GLY A 184 -24.95 1.78 2.66
C GLY A 184 -23.68 1.75 3.53
N LEU A 185 -23.05 0.60 3.74
CA LEU A 185 -21.67 0.53 4.27
C LEU A 185 -20.65 0.46 3.13
N ILE A 186 -21.02 -0.05 1.95
CA ILE A 186 -20.12 -0.19 0.79
C ILE A 186 -19.80 1.19 0.21
N ALA A 187 -20.81 2.01 -0.07
CA ALA A 187 -20.65 3.42 -0.39
C ALA A 187 -21.98 4.18 -0.22
N GLY A 188 -21.92 5.51 -0.10
CA GLY A 188 -23.12 6.33 0.04
C GLY A 188 -22.85 7.69 0.68
N VAL A 189 -23.88 8.21 1.34
CA VAL A 189 -23.85 9.46 2.11
C VAL A 189 -23.08 9.23 3.42
N GLY A 190 -21.95 9.92 3.60
CA GLY A 190 -21.06 9.73 4.75
C GLY A 190 -21.60 10.33 6.06
N PHE A 191 -22.35 11.43 5.94
CA PHE A 191 -23.10 12.07 7.03
C PHE A 191 -24.22 12.94 6.42
N PRO A 192 -25.31 13.25 7.17
CA PRO A 192 -26.50 13.94 6.64
C PRO A 192 -26.17 15.31 6.01
N THR A 193 -26.96 15.71 5.01
CA THR A 193 -26.74 16.99 4.31
C THR A 193 -27.03 18.18 5.23
N GLY A 194 -25.98 18.83 5.72
CA GLY A 194 -26.02 20.09 6.44
C GLY A 194 -26.44 21.24 5.51
N LEU A 195 -27.48 21.97 5.91
CA LEU A 195 -28.02 23.15 5.21
C LEU A 195 -28.18 24.30 6.22
N SER A 196 -27.09 24.61 6.91
CA SER A 196 -27.09 25.51 8.07
C SER A 196 -27.15 26.97 7.64
N ILE A 197 -28.20 27.70 8.03
CA ILE A 197 -28.50 29.06 7.55
C ILE A 197 -28.13 30.14 8.58
N ASN A 198 -27.55 31.23 8.08
CA ASN A 198 -27.22 32.45 8.82
C ASN A 198 -26.37 32.19 10.07
N HIS A 199 -26.88 32.53 11.25
CA HIS A 199 -26.20 32.38 12.54
C HIS A 199 -25.96 30.91 12.94
N CYS A 200 -26.74 29.97 12.40
CA CYS A 200 -26.48 28.54 12.56
C CYS A 200 -25.29 28.17 11.66
N ALA A 201 -24.18 27.75 12.28
CA ALA A 201 -22.92 27.51 11.58
C ALA A 201 -22.88 26.14 10.87
N ALA A 202 -23.24 25.07 11.60
CA ALA A 202 -23.08 23.68 11.18
C ALA A 202 -24.17 22.77 11.80
N HIS A 203 -24.18 21.49 11.42
CA HIS A 203 -25.00 20.39 11.97
C HIS A 203 -26.53 20.48 11.81
N TYR A 204 -27.09 21.55 11.23
CA TYR A 204 -28.52 21.64 10.96
C TYR A 204 -28.90 21.00 9.61
N THR A 205 -29.87 20.09 9.61
CA THR A 205 -30.49 19.49 8.42
C THR A 205 -32.03 19.48 8.56
N PRO A 206 -32.83 19.57 7.48
CA PRO A 206 -34.29 19.67 7.58
C PRO A 206 -34.96 18.35 8.01
N ASN A 207 -35.40 18.30 9.27
CA ASN A 207 -36.29 17.25 9.78
C ASN A 207 -37.62 17.15 8.99
N ALA A 208 -38.25 15.97 9.02
CA ALA A 208 -39.54 15.73 8.35
C ALA A 208 -40.62 16.76 8.75
N GLY A 209 -41.29 17.34 7.75
CA GLY A 209 -42.29 18.40 7.95
C GLY A 209 -41.71 19.81 8.08
N ASN A 210 -40.39 20.00 7.95
CA ASN A 210 -39.77 21.32 7.83
C ASN A 210 -40.35 22.10 6.62
N LYS A 211 -40.46 23.43 6.77
CA LYS A 211 -41.01 24.36 5.77
C LYS A 211 -40.09 25.57 5.52
N MET A 212 -38.84 25.50 5.94
CA MET A 212 -37.87 26.57 5.67
C MET A 212 -37.52 26.54 4.19
N THR A 213 -37.49 27.74 3.60
CA THR A 213 -37.05 27.97 2.23
C THR A 213 -35.85 28.91 2.26
N VAL A 214 -34.95 28.76 1.29
CA VAL A 214 -33.81 29.67 1.12
C VAL A 214 -34.32 31.03 0.65
N THR A 215 -33.74 32.13 1.13
CA THR A 215 -34.07 33.50 0.70
C THR A 215 -32.82 34.22 0.17
N GLU A 216 -33.02 35.33 -0.54
CA GLU A 216 -31.94 36.14 -1.16
C GLU A 216 -30.82 36.52 -0.18
N ARG A 217 -31.19 36.76 1.09
CA ARG A 217 -30.30 37.28 2.14
C ARG A 217 -29.66 36.19 3.00
N ASP A 218 -29.93 34.92 2.72
CA ASP A 218 -29.42 33.82 3.53
C ASP A 218 -27.98 33.45 3.19
N VAL A 219 -27.17 33.25 4.22
CA VAL A 219 -25.82 32.68 4.13
C VAL A 219 -25.91 31.20 4.54
N MET A 220 -26.13 30.34 3.55
CA MET A 220 -26.30 28.91 3.75
C MET A 220 -24.97 28.16 3.59
N LYS A 221 -24.60 27.37 4.59
CA LYS A 221 -23.51 26.39 4.49
C LYS A 221 -24.13 25.08 4.00
N VAL A 222 -23.65 24.60 2.85
CA VAL A 222 -24.00 23.31 2.25
C VAL A 222 -22.84 22.37 2.50
N ASP A 223 -23.12 21.32 3.27
CA ASP A 223 -22.12 20.42 3.82
C ASP A 223 -22.65 18.98 3.72
N PHE A 224 -21.90 18.05 3.15
CA PHE A 224 -22.36 16.67 2.98
C PHE A 224 -21.21 15.68 2.80
N GLY A 225 -21.27 14.56 3.52
CA GLY A 225 -20.27 13.50 3.39
C GLY A 225 -20.55 12.58 2.21
N VAL A 226 -19.49 12.08 1.58
CA VAL A 226 -19.56 10.90 0.69
C VAL A 226 -18.55 9.87 1.17
N HIS A 227 -18.91 8.59 1.26
CA HIS A 227 -17.95 7.54 1.62
C HIS A 227 -17.93 6.37 0.63
N VAL A 228 -16.78 5.68 0.60
CA VAL A 228 -16.57 4.41 -0.11
C VAL A 228 -15.70 3.51 0.78
N ASN A 229 -16.16 2.29 1.08
CA ASN A 229 -15.52 1.35 2.02
C ASN A 229 -15.15 1.98 3.39
N GLY A 230 -15.94 2.97 3.83
CA GLY A 230 -15.72 3.75 5.05
C GLY A 230 -14.69 4.88 4.95
N ARG A 231 -14.08 5.10 3.78
CA ARG A 231 -13.24 6.26 3.49
C ARG A 231 -14.15 7.46 3.20
N ILE A 232 -14.30 8.35 4.19
CA ILE A 232 -15.22 9.49 4.12
C ILE A 232 -14.50 10.70 3.53
N VAL A 233 -15.08 11.29 2.50
CA VAL A 233 -14.77 12.64 2.02
C VAL A 233 -15.76 13.61 2.67
N ASP A 234 -15.18 14.63 3.29
CA ASP A 234 -15.81 15.72 4.01
C ASP A 234 -15.39 17.03 3.31
N SER A 235 -16.34 17.91 2.94
CA SER A 235 -16.09 19.08 2.08
C SER A 235 -17.27 20.05 1.98
N ALA A 236 -17.47 20.92 2.99
CA ALA A 236 -18.47 21.99 2.93
C ALA A 236 -18.19 23.09 1.88
N PHE A 237 -19.23 23.87 1.55
CA PHE A 237 -19.11 25.18 0.89
C PHE A 237 -20.26 26.13 1.28
N THR A 238 -20.06 27.44 1.15
CA THR A 238 -21.12 28.44 1.41
C THR A 238 -21.78 28.93 0.12
N ILE A 239 -23.08 29.21 0.20
CA ILE A 239 -23.86 29.97 -0.77
C ILE A 239 -24.40 31.22 -0.08
N ALA A 240 -24.25 32.36 -0.74
CA ALA A 240 -25.03 33.58 -0.52
C ALA A 240 -25.46 34.10 -1.90
N PHE A 241 -26.57 34.85 -1.98
CA PHE A 241 -27.01 35.51 -3.22
C PHE A 241 -26.82 37.03 -3.16
N ASP A 242 -26.95 37.61 -1.96
CA ASP A 242 -26.62 39.01 -1.67
C ASP A 242 -25.08 39.23 -1.63
N PRO A 243 -24.50 40.03 -2.57
CA PRO A 243 -23.05 40.27 -2.64
C PRO A 243 -22.45 40.96 -1.40
N THR A 244 -23.29 41.49 -0.50
CA THR A 244 -22.88 42.02 0.81
C THR A 244 -22.02 41.01 1.60
N TYR A 245 -22.18 39.71 1.34
CA TYR A 245 -21.42 38.65 2.03
C TYR A 245 -20.16 38.18 1.29
N ASP A 246 -19.83 38.68 0.10
CA ASP A 246 -18.73 38.14 -0.71
C ASP A 246 -17.39 38.19 0.02
N ASN A 247 -17.09 39.28 0.75
CA ASN A 247 -15.83 39.39 1.50
C ASN A 247 -15.80 38.48 2.75
N LEU A 248 -16.96 38.11 3.31
CA LEU A 248 -17.06 37.11 4.37
C LEU A 248 -16.81 35.70 3.81
N LEU A 249 -17.32 35.40 2.61
CA LEU A 249 -17.03 34.15 1.91
C LEU A 249 -15.56 34.04 1.50
N ALA A 250 -14.95 35.15 1.04
CA ALA A 250 -13.52 35.23 0.75
C ALA A 250 -12.66 34.97 1.99
N ALA A 251 -12.91 35.67 3.10
CA ALA A 251 -12.20 35.50 4.37
C ALA A 251 -12.16 34.02 4.83
N VAL A 252 -13.32 33.36 4.83
CA VAL A 252 -13.43 31.95 5.26
C VAL A 252 -12.74 31.01 4.26
N LYS A 253 -12.85 31.28 2.96
CA LYS A 253 -12.20 30.47 1.92
C LYS A 253 -10.68 30.57 2.02
N ASP A 254 -10.13 31.77 2.17
CA ASP A 254 -8.69 32.01 2.21
C ASP A 254 -8.06 31.56 3.54
N ALA A 255 -8.79 31.69 4.65
CA ALA A 255 -8.41 31.06 5.92
C ALA A 255 -8.42 29.52 5.84
N THR A 256 -9.38 28.92 5.15
CA THR A 256 -9.41 27.46 4.91
C THR A 256 -8.26 27.00 4.03
N ASN A 257 -7.99 27.70 2.91
CA ASN A 257 -6.85 27.44 2.04
C ASN A 257 -5.51 27.56 2.79
N THR A 258 -5.41 28.54 3.71
CA THR A 258 -4.24 28.70 4.59
C THR A 258 -4.10 27.51 5.54
N GLY A 259 -5.21 27.03 6.12
CA GLY A 259 -5.22 25.81 6.92
C GLY A 259 -4.73 24.58 6.14
N VAL A 260 -5.15 24.42 4.89
CA VAL A 260 -4.72 23.31 4.01
C VAL A 260 -3.23 23.43 3.66
N LYS A 261 -2.75 24.64 3.35
CA LYS A 261 -1.36 24.92 2.98
C LYS A 261 -0.37 24.75 4.14
N GLU A 262 -0.79 25.05 5.37
CA GLU A 262 0.05 24.90 6.56
C GLU A 262 -0.06 23.50 7.19
N ALA A 263 -1.04 22.68 6.79
CA ALA A 263 -1.15 21.29 7.22
C ALA A 263 -0.03 20.41 6.63
N GLY A 264 0.46 19.43 7.41
CA GLY A 264 1.48 18.49 6.94
C GLY A 264 2.05 17.60 8.03
N ILE A 265 2.79 16.56 7.61
CA ILE A 265 3.41 15.59 8.52
C ILE A 265 4.33 16.32 9.51
N ASP A 266 4.26 15.94 10.79
CA ASP A 266 4.99 16.54 11.91
C ASP A 266 4.62 18.02 12.22
N VAL A 267 3.65 18.64 11.55
CA VAL A 267 3.13 19.98 11.91
C VAL A 267 2.22 19.88 13.14
N ARG A 268 2.29 20.88 14.03
CA ARG A 268 1.43 20.98 15.23
C ARG A 268 0.09 21.65 14.91
N VAL A 269 -1.01 21.12 15.41
CA VAL A 269 -2.35 21.64 15.14
C VAL A 269 -2.55 23.09 15.62
N CYS A 270 -1.87 23.51 16.71
CA CYS A 270 -1.88 24.91 17.16
C CYS A 270 -1.30 25.92 16.16
N ASP A 271 -0.31 25.52 15.35
CA ASP A 271 0.37 26.43 14.41
C ASP A 271 -0.52 26.71 13.20
N ILE A 272 -1.22 25.66 12.75
CA ILE A 272 -2.27 25.73 11.74
C ILE A 272 -3.39 26.66 12.23
N GLY A 273 -3.88 26.47 13.46
CA GLY A 273 -4.94 27.30 14.03
C GLY A 273 -4.56 28.77 14.28
N ALA A 274 -3.29 29.04 14.58
CA ALA A 274 -2.78 30.41 14.62
C ALA A 274 -2.78 31.06 13.23
N SER A 275 -2.31 30.34 12.21
CA SER A 275 -2.24 30.81 10.81
C SER A 275 -3.63 31.03 10.20
N ILE A 276 -4.58 30.13 10.48
CA ILE A 276 -6.00 30.27 10.12
C ILE A 276 -6.59 31.54 10.73
N GLN A 277 -6.32 31.80 12.03
CA GLN A 277 -6.85 32.99 12.71
C GLN A 277 -6.25 34.29 12.19
N GLU A 278 -4.94 34.32 11.91
CA GLU A 278 -4.25 35.48 11.36
C GLU A 278 -4.86 35.92 10.01
N VAL A 279 -5.14 34.96 9.13
CA VAL A 279 -5.81 35.24 7.86
C VAL A 279 -7.28 35.60 8.08
N MET A 280 -8.06 34.81 8.85
CA MET A 280 -9.49 35.05 9.09
C MET A 280 -9.76 36.44 9.70
N GLU A 281 -9.00 36.83 10.72
CA GLU A 281 -9.19 38.09 11.46
C GLU A 281 -8.54 39.30 10.76
N SER A 282 -7.94 39.12 9.58
CA SER A 282 -7.45 40.22 8.72
C SER A 282 -8.54 40.82 7.80
N TYR A 283 -9.70 40.17 7.69
CA TYR A 283 -10.82 40.60 6.83
C TYR A 283 -11.92 41.28 7.65
N GLU A 284 -12.59 42.25 7.03
CA GLU A 284 -13.81 42.90 7.54
C GLU A 284 -14.92 42.90 6.49
N VAL A 285 -16.17 42.97 6.93
CA VAL A 285 -17.36 42.97 6.05
C VAL A 285 -18.34 44.05 6.51
N GLU A 286 -18.79 44.88 5.57
CA GLU A 286 -19.83 45.88 5.84
C GLU A 286 -21.21 45.26 5.62
N ILE A 287 -22.06 45.28 6.65
CA ILE A 287 -23.43 44.78 6.57
C ILE A 287 -24.37 45.88 7.05
N GLY A 288 -25.19 46.42 6.15
CA GLY A 288 -26.19 47.45 6.45
C GLY A 288 -25.61 48.76 6.99
N GLY A 289 -24.46 49.22 6.47
CA GLY A 289 -23.81 50.44 6.93
C GLY A 289 -22.98 50.27 8.21
N THR A 290 -22.69 49.04 8.63
CA THR A 290 -21.86 48.73 9.81
C THR A 290 -20.76 47.73 9.43
N THR A 291 -19.50 48.11 9.66
CA THR A 291 -18.34 47.23 9.44
C THR A 291 -18.15 46.25 10.61
N TYR A 292 -17.97 44.98 10.29
CA TYR A 292 -17.71 43.90 11.25
C TYR A 292 -16.38 43.21 10.91
N PRO A 293 -15.42 43.12 11.85
CA PRO A 293 -14.27 42.23 11.67
C PRO A 293 -14.75 40.77 11.68
N VAL A 294 -14.26 39.98 10.74
CA VAL A 294 -14.54 38.53 10.67
C VAL A 294 -13.79 37.83 11.80
N LYS A 295 -14.44 36.91 12.51
CA LYS A 295 -13.86 36.19 13.66
C LYS A 295 -14.00 34.69 13.48
N SER A 296 -12.94 33.94 13.76
CA SER A 296 -13.02 32.49 13.88
C SER A 296 -14.02 32.06 14.97
N ILE A 297 -14.85 31.06 14.69
CA ILE A 297 -15.70 30.43 15.71
C ILE A 297 -14.83 29.52 16.59
N ARG A 298 -14.33 30.05 17.71
CA ARG A 298 -13.29 29.44 18.56
C ARG A 298 -13.66 28.11 19.26
N ASN A 299 -14.87 27.60 19.06
CA ASN A 299 -15.34 26.30 19.54
C ASN A 299 -15.92 25.42 18.42
N LEU A 300 -15.56 25.71 17.17
CA LEU A 300 -15.58 24.76 16.06
C LEU A 300 -14.13 24.49 15.63
N ASN A 301 -13.91 23.33 15.03
CA ASN A 301 -12.59 22.75 14.79
C ASN A 301 -12.71 21.77 13.62
N GLY A 302 -11.74 21.77 12.70
CA GLY A 302 -11.52 20.60 11.84
C GLY A 302 -11.08 19.38 12.65
N HIS A 303 -10.96 18.22 12.02
CA HIS A 303 -10.68 16.97 12.72
C HIS A 303 -10.00 15.92 11.85
N SER A 304 -9.34 14.94 12.48
CA SER A 304 -8.95 13.73 11.75
C SER A 304 -10.18 12.91 11.34
N ILE A 305 -10.04 12.06 10.32
CA ILE A 305 -11.07 11.16 9.80
C ILE A 305 -10.54 9.73 9.83
N ASN A 306 -11.30 8.82 10.45
CA ASN A 306 -11.01 7.39 10.52
C ASN A 306 -12.02 6.59 9.64
N PRO A 307 -11.71 5.33 9.26
CA PRO A 307 -12.66 4.48 8.55
C PRO A 307 -14.00 4.34 9.30
N TYR A 308 -15.10 4.74 8.64
CA TYR A 308 -16.46 4.79 9.22
C TYR A 308 -16.62 5.69 10.46
N GLN A 309 -15.66 6.57 10.75
CA GLN A 309 -15.67 7.43 11.93
C GLN A 309 -15.24 8.85 11.52
N ILE A 310 -16.24 9.74 11.37
CA ILE A 310 -16.05 11.11 10.89
C ILE A 310 -15.03 11.89 11.74
N HIS A 311 -15.15 11.87 13.07
CA HIS A 311 -14.18 12.49 13.97
C HIS A 311 -13.23 11.42 14.54
N GLY A 312 -12.03 11.31 13.97
CA GLY A 312 -11.00 10.31 14.29
C GLY A 312 -10.30 10.49 15.64
N GLY A 313 -10.48 11.62 16.31
CA GLY A 313 -10.03 11.88 17.69
C GLY A 313 -8.98 12.97 17.86
N LYS A 314 -8.39 13.48 16.77
CA LYS A 314 -7.58 14.72 16.77
C LYS A 314 -8.43 15.87 16.24
N SER A 315 -8.20 17.08 16.75
CA SER A 315 -8.89 18.31 16.33
C SER A 315 -7.90 19.33 15.80
N VAL A 316 -8.26 20.01 14.72
CA VAL A 316 -7.54 21.13 14.12
C VAL A 316 -8.21 22.43 14.56
N PRO A 317 -7.60 23.23 15.44
CA PRO A 317 -8.17 24.49 15.87
C PRO A 317 -8.13 25.51 14.73
N ILE A 318 -9.07 26.46 14.77
CA ILE A 318 -9.13 27.62 13.86
C ILE A 318 -8.80 28.94 14.58
N VAL A 319 -8.20 28.81 15.77
CA VAL A 319 -7.70 29.88 16.64
C VAL A 319 -6.35 29.47 17.24
N LYS A 320 -5.50 30.44 17.58
CA LYS A 320 -4.26 30.19 18.32
C LYS A 320 -4.56 29.56 19.68
N GLY A 321 -3.87 28.47 20.01
CA GLY A 321 -4.20 27.63 21.16
C GLY A 321 -3.04 26.77 21.66
N GLY A 322 -3.28 26.01 22.73
CA GLY A 322 -2.24 25.26 23.44
C GLY A 322 -1.97 23.84 22.94
N ASP A 323 -2.80 23.28 22.06
CA ASP A 323 -2.64 21.87 21.64
C ASP A 323 -1.44 21.68 20.71
N GLN A 324 -0.38 21.08 21.25
CA GLN A 324 0.86 20.78 20.53
C GLN A 324 0.82 19.44 19.76
N THR A 325 -0.33 18.75 19.72
CA THR A 325 -0.53 17.51 18.97
C THR A 325 -0.12 17.68 17.51
N LYS A 326 0.53 16.67 16.95
CA LYS A 326 1.03 16.68 15.57
C LYS A 326 0.15 15.88 14.63
N MET A 327 0.11 16.30 13.37
CA MET A 327 -0.33 15.48 12.25
C MET A 327 0.74 14.41 11.93
N GLU A 328 0.30 13.20 11.60
CA GLU A 328 1.16 12.03 11.37
C GLU A 328 1.00 11.47 9.95
N GLU A 329 1.97 10.68 9.50
CA GLU A 329 1.99 10.11 8.15
C GLU A 329 0.87 9.07 7.97
N GLY A 330 0.08 9.22 6.91
CA GLY A 330 -1.07 8.35 6.61
C GLY A 330 -2.39 8.76 7.29
N GLU A 331 -2.41 9.83 8.08
CA GLU A 331 -3.66 10.41 8.59
C GLU A 331 -4.45 11.17 7.52
N VAL A 332 -5.77 11.28 7.71
CA VAL A 332 -6.68 12.06 6.87
C VAL A 332 -7.41 13.08 7.75
N TYR A 333 -7.65 14.28 7.24
CA TYR A 333 -8.24 15.40 7.99
C TYR A 333 -9.31 16.12 7.19
N ALA A 334 -10.40 16.51 7.87
CA ALA A 334 -11.24 17.63 7.49
C ALA A 334 -10.52 18.92 7.91
N ILE A 335 -10.21 19.78 6.93
CA ILE A 335 -9.70 21.14 7.17
C ILE A 335 -10.82 22.10 6.82
N GLU A 336 -11.55 22.53 7.85
CA GLU A 336 -12.72 23.39 7.78
C GLU A 336 -12.50 24.63 8.66
N THR A 337 -13.06 25.78 8.27
CA THR A 337 -13.00 27.00 9.06
C THR A 337 -14.33 27.75 9.03
N PHE A 338 -14.61 28.49 10.10
CA PHE A 338 -15.88 29.16 10.30
C PHE A 338 -15.65 30.60 10.72
N GLY A 339 -15.97 31.54 9.83
CA GLY A 339 -15.99 32.98 10.09
C GLY A 339 -17.36 33.44 10.60
N SER A 340 -17.36 34.42 11.50
CA SER A 340 -18.57 35.00 12.06
C SER A 340 -18.39 36.48 12.38
N THR A 341 -19.37 37.31 12.02
CA THR A 341 -19.47 38.72 12.44
C THR A 341 -19.91 38.87 13.91
N GLY A 342 -20.49 37.82 14.49
CA GLY A 342 -21.04 37.80 15.85
C GLY A 342 -19.99 37.63 16.96
N ARG A 343 -20.26 36.70 17.89
CA ARG A 343 -19.41 36.45 19.08
C ARG A 343 -18.21 35.52 18.84
N GLY A 344 -18.04 35.00 17.62
CA GLY A 344 -17.04 33.96 17.30
C GLY A 344 -17.18 32.72 18.20
N TYR A 345 -18.40 32.31 18.53
CA TYR A 345 -18.71 31.19 19.43
C TYR A 345 -20.14 30.68 19.18
N VAL A 346 -20.33 29.35 19.09
CA VAL A 346 -21.62 28.69 18.88
C VAL A 346 -22.14 28.00 20.15
N HIS A 347 -23.45 27.79 20.19
CA HIS A 347 -24.15 26.97 21.19
C HIS A 347 -25.29 26.22 20.49
N ASP A 348 -25.80 25.17 21.14
CA ASP A 348 -27.03 24.49 20.72
C ASP A 348 -28.21 25.47 20.78
N ASP A 349 -29.19 25.33 19.88
CA ASP A 349 -30.33 26.25 19.77
C ASP A 349 -31.54 25.58 19.09
N LEU A 350 -31.36 25.12 17.85
CA LEU A 350 -32.40 24.44 17.08
C LEU A 350 -32.60 22.97 17.51
N PRO A 351 -33.79 22.37 17.30
CA PRO A 351 -34.04 20.97 17.61
C PRO A 351 -33.06 20.03 16.87
N PRO A 352 -32.60 18.93 17.51
CA PRO A 352 -31.65 18.01 16.89
C PRO A 352 -32.24 17.39 15.61
N SER A 353 -31.41 17.32 14.58
CA SER A 353 -31.76 16.82 13.24
C SER A 353 -30.85 15.70 12.74
N SER A 354 -29.78 15.40 13.48
CA SER A 354 -28.81 14.36 13.17
C SER A 354 -28.41 13.62 14.45
N LEU A 355 -28.05 12.33 14.31
CA LEU A 355 -27.60 11.47 15.41
C LEU A 355 -26.42 10.61 14.92
N CYS A 356 -25.30 10.65 15.65
CA CYS A 356 -24.15 9.78 15.40
C CYS A 356 -24.04 8.71 16.51
N ARG A 357 -23.59 7.50 16.16
CA ARG A 357 -23.45 6.38 17.11
C ARG A 357 -22.09 6.47 17.83
N SER A 358 -22.11 6.80 19.12
CA SER A 358 -20.89 6.90 19.94
C SER A 358 -20.32 5.54 20.35
N ASN A 359 -19.21 5.12 19.73
CA ASN A 359 -18.41 3.98 20.19
C ASN A 359 -17.42 4.37 21.31
N ALA A 360 -17.92 5.05 22.35
CA ALA A 360 -17.11 5.56 23.45
C ALA A 360 -16.70 4.47 24.46
N THR A 361 -15.76 3.59 24.08
CA THR A 361 -15.11 2.67 25.03
C THR A 361 -14.00 3.41 25.78
N MET A 362 -14.07 3.42 27.12
CA MET A 362 -13.11 4.14 27.97
C MET A 362 -11.67 3.66 27.76
N GLN A 363 -10.81 4.51 27.18
CA GLN A 363 -9.37 4.41 27.40
C GLN A 363 -9.03 4.91 28.81
N ARG A 364 -8.40 4.06 29.62
CA ARG A 364 -7.81 4.45 30.91
C ARG A 364 -6.44 5.07 30.69
N THR A 365 -6.36 6.39 30.69
CA THR A 365 -5.09 7.11 30.79
C THR A 365 -4.41 6.79 32.12
N VAL A 366 -3.14 6.40 32.08
CA VAL A 366 -2.25 6.27 33.25
C VAL A 366 -1.13 7.29 33.10
N VAL A 367 -0.97 8.17 34.08
CA VAL A 367 0.07 9.22 34.11
C VAL A 367 1.15 8.88 35.13
N LEU A 368 2.38 9.27 34.80
CA LEU A 368 3.64 9.02 35.53
C LEU A 368 3.67 9.63 36.95
N SER A 369 4.57 9.13 37.81
CA SER A 369 5.00 9.87 39.00
C SER A 369 6.44 9.58 39.47
N SER A 370 7.21 10.66 39.61
CA SER A 370 8.35 10.86 40.53
C SER A 370 9.72 10.18 40.28
N LYS A 371 10.76 10.77 40.88
CA LYS A 371 12.20 10.45 40.79
C LYS A 371 12.73 9.97 42.14
N ALA A 372 13.86 9.25 42.19
CA ALA A 372 14.97 9.56 43.11
C ALA A 372 16.29 8.77 42.83
N ASN A 373 17.38 9.54 42.68
CA ASN A 373 18.81 9.33 42.97
C ASN A 373 19.43 7.95 43.32
N GLY A 374 20.68 7.78 42.85
CA GLY A 374 21.72 6.91 43.44
C GLY A 374 22.23 5.82 42.48
N SER A 375 23.52 5.56 42.31
CA SER A 375 24.73 6.29 42.78
C SER A 375 25.93 6.00 41.85
N THR A 376 27.06 6.67 42.06
CA THR A 376 28.29 6.57 41.26
C THR A 376 29.02 5.25 41.40
N GLU A 377 29.68 4.79 40.33
CA GLU A 377 31.10 4.41 40.42
C GLU A 377 31.82 4.58 39.06
N SER A 378 33.14 4.42 39.03
CA SER A 378 34.00 4.96 37.98
C SER A 378 35.15 4.06 37.58
N GLU A 379 35.50 4.03 36.30
CA GLU A 379 36.87 3.72 35.86
C GLU A 379 37.23 4.45 34.55
N LYS A 380 38.52 4.58 34.25
CA LYS A 380 39.07 5.39 33.14
C LYS A 380 40.11 4.61 32.31
N PRO A 381 40.42 5.06 31.08
CA PRO A 381 40.86 4.14 30.01
C PRO A 381 42.37 3.95 29.90
N ALA A 382 42.76 2.84 29.28
CA ALA A 382 44.03 2.72 28.57
C ALA A 382 43.85 3.20 27.12
N GLY A 383 44.78 4.01 26.62
CA GLY A 383 44.79 4.49 25.24
C GLY A 383 46.11 4.20 24.55
N SER A 384 46.09 4.19 23.21
CA SER A 384 47.29 4.40 22.40
C SER A 384 46.88 5.16 21.15
N GLY A 385 47.68 6.17 20.79
CA GLY A 385 47.48 6.98 19.59
C GLY A 385 48.74 6.92 18.72
N ILE A 386 48.57 7.18 17.43
CA ILE A 386 49.68 7.36 16.48
C ILE A 386 49.45 8.68 15.74
N SER A 387 50.50 9.49 15.67
CA SER A 387 50.50 10.83 15.06
C SER A 387 50.85 10.79 13.57
N SER A 388 50.79 11.95 12.92
CA SER A 388 50.89 12.11 11.47
C SER A 388 52.31 12.36 10.94
N SER A 389 52.44 12.20 9.61
CA SER A 389 53.25 12.98 8.65
C SER A 389 54.54 12.37 8.05
N ALA A 390 54.77 12.80 6.79
CA ALA A 390 55.94 12.63 5.91
C ALA A 390 56.27 11.21 5.34
N PRO A 391 56.91 11.12 4.16
CA PRO A 391 56.77 11.96 2.95
C PRO A 391 56.44 11.10 1.70
N ALA A 392 56.59 11.66 0.49
CA ALA A 392 56.32 10.99 -0.79
C ALA A 392 57.54 10.27 -1.41
N ASP A 393 57.26 9.50 -2.47
CA ASP A 393 58.20 8.84 -3.40
C ASP A 393 59.13 7.76 -2.83
N ASP A 394 58.59 6.54 -2.66
CA ASP A 394 59.37 5.31 -2.77
C ASP A 394 58.51 4.12 -3.28
N TRP A 395 59.08 3.19 -4.05
CA TRP A 395 58.32 2.09 -4.66
C TRP A 395 58.15 0.91 -3.69
N LEU A 396 56.89 0.53 -3.41
CA LEU A 396 56.53 -0.58 -2.52
C LEU A 396 56.77 -1.96 -3.17
N TRP A 397 58.01 -2.43 -3.10
CA TRP A 397 58.37 -3.82 -3.44
C TRP A 397 57.85 -4.80 -2.38
N THR A 398 57.07 -5.80 -2.82
CA THR A 398 56.57 -6.87 -1.97
C THR A 398 57.05 -8.23 -2.45
N TYR A 399 57.56 -9.03 -1.52
CA TYR A 399 58.03 -10.41 -1.75
C TYR A 399 57.03 -11.46 -1.24
N GLN A 400 55.77 -11.07 -0.98
CA GLN A 400 54.72 -12.01 -0.59
C GLN A 400 54.20 -12.78 -1.80
N GLU A 401 53.79 -14.04 -1.57
CA GLU A 401 53.20 -14.90 -2.60
C GLU A 401 51.92 -14.27 -3.20
N GLU A 402 51.67 -14.49 -4.49
CA GLU A 402 50.59 -13.79 -5.23
C GLU A 402 49.26 -13.70 -4.46
N PRO A 403 48.70 -12.49 -4.26
CA PRO A 403 47.38 -12.33 -3.64
C PRO A 403 46.24 -13.09 -4.33
N HIS A 404 46.44 -13.59 -5.55
CA HIS A 404 45.50 -14.44 -6.29
C HIS A 404 45.58 -15.93 -5.92
N ARG A 405 46.72 -16.41 -5.41
CA ARG A 405 46.88 -17.79 -4.89
C ARG A 405 46.26 -17.89 -3.50
N THR A 406 46.59 -16.97 -2.61
CA THR A 406 46.08 -16.92 -1.23
C THR A 406 44.57 -16.69 -1.21
N ARG A 407 44.03 -15.77 -2.04
CA ARG A 407 42.56 -15.61 -2.18
C ARG A 407 41.88 -16.88 -2.70
N ARG A 408 42.48 -17.63 -3.63
CA ARG A 408 41.92 -18.91 -4.10
C ARG A 408 41.82 -19.93 -2.96
N GLN A 409 42.86 -20.07 -2.14
CA GLN A 409 42.85 -20.96 -0.97
C GLN A 409 41.84 -20.53 0.09
N LEU A 410 41.70 -19.22 0.34
CA LEU A 410 40.70 -18.68 1.28
C LEU A 410 39.27 -18.92 0.81
N ILE A 411 38.98 -18.72 -0.48
CA ILE A 411 37.67 -19.02 -1.09
C ILE A 411 37.37 -20.53 -0.98
N ILE A 412 38.32 -21.39 -1.35
CA ILE A 412 38.20 -22.86 -1.23
C ILE A 412 37.92 -23.30 0.22
N LYS A 413 38.50 -22.59 1.21
CA LYS A 413 38.29 -22.84 2.64
C LYS A 413 36.97 -22.29 3.19
N ALA A 414 36.41 -21.25 2.58
CA ALA A 414 35.11 -20.67 2.94
C ALA A 414 33.91 -21.37 2.29
N HIS A 415 34.12 -22.03 1.15
CA HIS A 415 33.09 -22.63 0.30
C HIS A 415 33.23 -24.17 0.21
N PRO A 416 32.78 -24.92 1.24
CA PRO A 416 32.90 -26.37 1.28
C PRO A 416 32.16 -27.10 0.15
N GLU A 417 31.10 -26.51 -0.41
CA GLU A 417 30.27 -27.06 -1.49
C GLU A 417 31.04 -27.19 -2.82
N PHE A 418 31.79 -26.16 -3.23
CA PHE A 418 32.66 -26.23 -4.41
C PHE A 418 33.86 -27.15 -4.17
N SER A 419 34.39 -27.18 -2.95
CA SER A 419 35.43 -28.11 -2.54
C SER A 419 34.95 -29.57 -2.59
N ALA A 420 33.71 -29.86 -2.18
CA ALA A 420 33.11 -31.18 -2.27
C ALA A 420 32.94 -31.63 -3.73
N ALA A 421 32.44 -30.77 -4.61
CA ALA A 421 32.33 -31.03 -6.05
C ALA A 421 33.69 -31.38 -6.69
N LEU A 422 34.75 -30.63 -6.35
CA LEU A 422 36.12 -30.87 -6.80
C LEU A 422 36.74 -32.17 -6.25
N LEU A 423 36.44 -32.53 -5.00
CA LEU A 423 36.91 -33.78 -4.39
C LEU A 423 36.18 -35.01 -4.96
N LEU A 424 34.88 -34.89 -5.27
CA LEU A 424 34.06 -35.97 -5.81
C LEU A 424 34.23 -36.21 -7.31
N ARG A 425 34.98 -35.37 -8.05
CA ARG A 425 35.13 -35.46 -9.52
C ARG A 425 35.52 -36.83 -10.07
N ASN A 426 36.30 -37.63 -9.33
CA ASN A 426 36.74 -38.98 -9.71
C ASN A 426 35.97 -40.11 -9.00
N THR A 427 34.93 -39.77 -8.24
CA THR A 427 34.12 -40.72 -7.46
C THR A 427 32.89 -41.14 -8.27
N PRO A 428 32.53 -42.44 -8.34
CA PRO A 428 31.30 -42.88 -9.01
C PRO A 428 30.05 -42.24 -8.38
N VAL A 429 29.18 -41.66 -9.21
CA VAL A 429 28.03 -40.84 -8.78
C VAL A 429 27.00 -41.61 -7.92
N PHE A 430 26.87 -42.92 -8.12
CA PHE A 430 26.00 -43.80 -7.32
C PHE A 430 26.69 -44.40 -6.08
N SER A 431 27.94 -44.04 -5.79
CA SER A 431 28.62 -44.55 -4.59
C SER A 431 28.07 -43.88 -3.32
N TRP A 432 28.05 -44.63 -2.22
CA TRP A 432 27.55 -44.12 -0.93
C TRP A 432 28.29 -42.86 -0.46
N LYS A 433 29.59 -42.75 -0.73
CA LYS A 433 30.38 -41.55 -0.43
C LYS A 433 29.90 -40.32 -1.22
N PHE A 434 29.58 -40.49 -2.50
CA PHE A 434 29.06 -39.40 -3.34
C PHE A 434 27.67 -38.98 -2.86
N LEU A 435 26.73 -39.94 -2.76
CA LEU A 435 25.34 -39.67 -2.40
C LEU A 435 25.20 -39.10 -0.97
N LEU A 436 25.95 -39.62 0.01
CA LEU A 436 25.91 -39.07 1.37
C LEU A 436 26.48 -37.65 1.46
N THR A 437 27.50 -37.33 0.65
CA THR A 437 28.07 -35.96 0.61
C THR A 437 27.14 -34.99 -0.12
N ALA A 438 26.49 -35.44 -1.20
CA ALA A 438 25.43 -34.69 -1.89
C ALA A 438 24.18 -34.51 -1.01
N TYR A 439 23.88 -35.44 -0.11
CA TYR A 439 22.78 -35.32 0.84
C TYR A 439 23.12 -34.38 2.01
N VAL A 440 24.19 -34.64 2.77
CA VAL A 440 24.45 -33.91 4.02
C VAL A 440 24.97 -32.49 3.77
N ILE A 441 25.95 -32.33 2.86
CA ILE A 441 26.53 -31.02 2.55
C ILE A 441 25.74 -30.36 1.42
N GLY A 442 25.57 -31.09 0.31
CA GLY A 442 24.98 -30.55 -0.92
C GLY A 442 23.52 -30.13 -0.76
N ALA A 443 22.65 -31.01 -0.25
CA ALA A 443 21.23 -30.73 -0.12
C ALA A 443 20.94 -29.66 0.93
N THR A 444 21.72 -29.60 2.02
CA THR A 444 21.65 -28.50 3.00
C THR A 444 22.05 -27.17 2.36
N ALA A 445 23.13 -27.12 1.59
CA ALA A 445 23.55 -25.91 0.88
C ALA A 445 22.55 -25.48 -0.21
N ASN A 446 22.04 -26.41 -1.02
CA ASN A 446 21.08 -26.08 -2.08
C ASN A 446 19.70 -25.73 -1.52
N GLN A 447 19.29 -26.30 -0.37
CA GLN A 447 18.12 -25.82 0.36
C GLN A 447 18.31 -24.40 0.89
N ASN A 448 19.49 -24.08 1.42
CA ASN A 448 19.84 -22.72 1.84
C ASN A 448 19.80 -21.74 0.65
N LEU A 449 20.27 -22.15 -0.53
CA LEU A 449 20.20 -21.36 -1.77
C LEU A 449 18.78 -21.19 -2.31
N PHE A 450 17.93 -22.23 -2.27
CA PHE A 450 16.51 -22.10 -2.63
C PHE A 450 15.81 -21.02 -1.80
N LEU A 451 16.11 -21.02 -0.51
CA LEU A 451 15.58 -20.09 0.48
C LEU A 451 16.17 -18.68 0.30
N ALA A 452 17.45 -18.55 -0.04
CA ALA A 452 18.02 -17.26 -0.43
C ALA A 452 17.33 -16.70 -1.69
N ILE A 453 17.08 -17.51 -2.72
CA ILE A 453 16.37 -17.10 -3.95
C ILE A 453 14.92 -16.68 -3.64
N HIS A 454 14.27 -17.31 -2.67
CA HIS A 454 12.96 -16.93 -2.14
C HIS A 454 12.99 -15.53 -1.51
N GLU A 455 13.91 -15.26 -0.58
CA GLU A 455 14.04 -13.96 0.09
C GLU A 455 14.46 -12.84 -0.91
N ILE A 456 15.33 -13.15 -1.87
CA ILE A 456 15.72 -12.23 -2.95
C ILE A 456 14.54 -11.94 -3.90
N SER A 457 13.62 -12.89 -4.10
CA SER A 457 12.43 -12.70 -4.96
C SER A 457 11.50 -11.60 -4.43
N HIS A 458 11.44 -11.42 -3.11
CA HIS A 458 10.75 -10.32 -2.44
C HIS A 458 11.48 -8.96 -2.53
N ASN A 459 12.57 -8.87 -3.31
CA ASN A 459 13.45 -7.71 -3.47
C ASN A 459 14.23 -7.29 -2.21
N LEU A 460 14.40 -8.18 -1.22
CA LEU A 460 14.91 -7.79 0.11
C LEU A 460 16.44 -7.63 0.22
N ALA A 461 17.21 -8.01 -0.81
CA ALA A 461 18.68 -7.91 -0.81
C ALA A 461 19.20 -6.55 -1.32
N PHE A 462 18.49 -5.90 -2.25
CA PHE A 462 18.86 -4.62 -2.85
C PHE A 462 17.61 -3.77 -3.13
N ARG A 463 17.74 -2.43 -3.06
CA ARG A 463 16.61 -1.53 -3.40
C ARG A 463 16.14 -1.66 -4.85
N LYS A 464 17.07 -1.70 -5.81
CA LYS A 464 16.74 -1.82 -7.24
C LYS A 464 16.28 -3.25 -7.59
N PRO A 465 15.06 -3.48 -8.11
CA PRO A 465 14.59 -4.82 -8.47
C PRO A 465 15.52 -5.58 -9.42
N MET A 466 16.13 -4.89 -10.39
CA MET A 466 17.11 -5.48 -11.30
C MET A 466 18.35 -6.06 -10.58
N ALA A 467 18.80 -5.47 -9.47
CA ALA A 467 19.92 -6.00 -8.71
C ALA A 467 19.54 -7.30 -7.99
N ASN A 468 18.31 -7.41 -7.47
CA ASN A 468 17.78 -8.66 -6.93
C ASN A 468 17.65 -9.74 -8.02
N ARG A 469 17.10 -9.41 -9.20
CA ARG A 469 17.00 -10.35 -10.33
C ARG A 469 18.38 -10.92 -10.72
N LEU A 470 19.41 -10.07 -10.79
CA LEU A 470 20.78 -10.51 -11.09
C LEU A 470 21.42 -11.32 -9.94
N LEU A 471 21.17 -10.96 -8.68
CA LEU A 471 21.64 -11.72 -7.52
C LEU A 471 20.97 -13.10 -7.43
N ALA A 472 19.68 -13.21 -7.77
CA ALA A 472 18.95 -14.47 -7.83
C ALA A 472 19.55 -15.40 -8.90
N ILE A 473 19.87 -14.89 -10.09
CA ILE A 473 20.57 -15.65 -11.15
C ILE A 473 21.96 -16.09 -10.69
N PHE A 474 22.67 -15.29 -9.88
CA PHE A 474 23.96 -15.69 -9.30
C PHE A 474 23.82 -16.76 -8.20
N ALA A 475 22.83 -16.63 -7.31
CA ALA A 475 22.52 -17.64 -6.29
C ALA A 475 22.02 -18.96 -6.89
N ASN A 476 21.43 -18.91 -8.09
CA ASN A 476 20.99 -20.08 -8.85
C ASN A 476 22.17 -20.97 -9.32
N LEU A 477 23.39 -20.43 -9.44
CA LEU A 477 24.49 -21.15 -10.12
C LEU A 477 24.80 -22.55 -9.57
N PRO A 478 24.86 -22.81 -8.24
CA PRO A 478 25.12 -24.15 -7.69
C PRO A 478 23.91 -25.11 -7.76
N ILE A 479 22.77 -24.67 -8.29
CA ILE A 479 21.57 -25.50 -8.47
C ILE A 479 21.67 -26.38 -9.73
N GLY A 480 22.42 -25.95 -10.75
CA GLY A 480 22.60 -26.68 -12.01
C GLY A 480 21.38 -26.65 -12.96
N ILE A 481 20.33 -25.88 -12.62
CA ILE A 481 19.10 -25.72 -13.43
C ILE A 481 18.62 -24.26 -13.30
N PRO A 482 18.36 -23.53 -14.41
CA PRO A 482 17.95 -22.13 -14.36
C PRO A 482 16.47 -21.99 -13.99
N TYR A 483 16.16 -21.75 -12.70
CA TYR A 483 14.79 -21.68 -12.19
C TYR A 483 14.43 -20.34 -11.51
N SER A 484 15.42 -19.57 -11.04
CA SER A 484 15.20 -18.34 -10.25
C SER A 484 14.33 -17.29 -10.95
N ALA A 485 14.48 -17.13 -12.28
CA ALA A 485 13.68 -16.19 -13.06
C ALA A 485 12.18 -16.55 -13.13
N SER A 486 11.86 -17.85 -13.20
CA SER A 486 10.48 -18.35 -13.22
C SER A 486 9.89 -18.56 -11.83
N PHE A 487 10.73 -18.77 -10.81
CA PHE A 487 10.28 -18.91 -9.42
C PHE A 487 9.58 -17.65 -8.93
N ARG A 488 10.20 -16.47 -9.08
CA ARG A 488 9.68 -15.21 -8.53
C ARG A 488 8.22 -14.90 -8.91
N PRO A 489 7.80 -14.97 -10.18
CA PRO A 489 6.39 -14.73 -10.54
C PRO A 489 5.40 -15.73 -9.93
N TYR A 490 5.75 -17.02 -9.88
CA TYR A 490 4.89 -18.04 -9.26
C TYR A 490 4.77 -17.85 -7.75
N HIS A 491 5.90 -17.57 -7.10
CA HIS A 491 5.98 -17.32 -5.67
C HIS A 491 5.15 -16.11 -5.23
N LEU A 492 5.19 -15.02 -6.00
CA LEU A 492 4.33 -13.85 -5.74
C LEU A 492 2.84 -14.14 -6.04
N THR A 493 2.52 -14.99 -7.03
CA THR A 493 1.13 -15.47 -7.22
C THR A 493 0.67 -16.31 -6.03
N HIS A 494 1.52 -17.18 -5.48
CA HIS A 494 1.24 -18.01 -4.31
C HIS A 494 0.92 -17.14 -3.08
N HIS A 495 1.76 -16.17 -2.72
CA HIS A 495 1.45 -15.22 -1.64
C HIS A 495 0.13 -14.46 -1.87
N LYS A 496 -0.17 -14.00 -3.09
CA LYS A 496 -1.43 -13.29 -3.42
C LYS A 496 -2.66 -14.20 -3.41
N SER A 497 -2.50 -15.50 -3.61
CA SER A 497 -3.57 -16.42 -4.00
C SER A 497 -3.57 -17.71 -3.16
N LEU A 498 -3.02 -17.68 -1.95
CA LEU A 498 -2.85 -18.86 -1.09
C LEU A 498 -4.14 -19.67 -0.98
N GLY A 499 -4.04 -20.97 -1.28
CA GLY A 499 -5.17 -21.90 -1.28
C GLY A 499 -6.16 -21.77 -2.44
N VAL A 500 -5.94 -20.88 -3.43
CA VAL A 500 -6.87 -20.69 -4.56
C VAL A 500 -6.57 -21.69 -5.68
N GLU A 501 -7.49 -22.66 -5.87
CA GLU A 501 -7.36 -23.70 -6.89
C GLU A 501 -7.21 -23.12 -8.31
N GLY A 502 -6.13 -23.51 -9.00
CA GLY A 502 -5.81 -23.08 -10.37
C GLY A 502 -4.97 -21.79 -10.47
N LEU A 503 -4.73 -21.09 -9.35
CA LEU A 503 -3.78 -19.97 -9.26
C LEU A 503 -2.61 -20.28 -8.33
N ASP A 504 -2.90 -20.88 -7.17
CA ASP A 504 -1.89 -21.49 -6.30
C ASP A 504 -1.39 -22.79 -6.95
N VAL A 505 -0.17 -22.74 -7.49
CA VAL A 505 0.46 -23.86 -8.20
C VAL A 505 1.10 -24.89 -7.29
N ASP A 506 1.19 -24.61 -5.98
CA ASP A 506 1.84 -25.48 -5.01
C ASP A 506 0.87 -26.54 -4.46
N LEU A 507 -0.43 -26.30 -4.63
CA LEU A 507 -1.50 -27.29 -4.44
C LEU A 507 -1.38 -28.47 -5.45
N PRO A 508 -1.46 -29.73 -4.98
CA PRO A 508 -1.56 -30.89 -5.87
C PRO A 508 -2.80 -30.86 -6.76
N THR A 509 -2.67 -31.29 -8.01
CA THR A 509 -3.84 -31.47 -8.87
C THR A 509 -4.73 -32.62 -8.39
N ALA A 510 -6.02 -32.58 -8.73
CA ALA A 510 -6.95 -33.67 -8.44
C ALA A 510 -6.45 -35.03 -8.98
N VAL A 511 -5.73 -35.03 -10.11
CA VAL A 511 -5.15 -36.25 -10.71
C VAL A 511 -3.99 -36.79 -9.87
N GLU A 512 -3.04 -35.94 -9.47
CA GLU A 512 -1.98 -36.31 -8.53
C GLU A 512 -2.56 -36.88 -7.23
N ALA A 513 -3.55 -36.20 -6.67
CA ALA A 513 -4.16 -36.56 -5.40
C ALA A 513 -5.07 -37.81 -5.47
N MET A 514 -5.50 -38.24 -6.66
CA MET A 514 -6.13 -39.55 -6.88
C MET A 514 -5.10 -40.68 -6.92
N PHE A 515 -4.02 -40.53 -7.70
CA PHE A 515 -3.06 -41.62 -7.93
C PHE A 515 -2.01 -41.80 -6.84
N LEU A 516 -1.59 -40.72 -6.17
CA LEU A 516 -0.48 -40.73 -5.23
C LEU A 516 -0.90 -40.92 -3.76
N ASN A 517 -2.17 -41.18 -3.46
CA ASN A 517 -2.67 -41.17 -2.09
C ASN A 517 -2.39 -42.45 -1.25
N SER A 518 -1.72 -43.45 -1.81
CA SER A 518 -1.25 -44.63 -1.06
C SER A 518 0.07 -44.33 -0.32
N VAL A 519 0.46 -45.14 0.67
CA VAL A 519 1.76 -44.98 1.37
C VAL A 519 2.93 -44.94 0.37
N LEU A 520 2.92 -45.81 -0.65
CA LEU A 520 3.91 -45.82 -1.72
C LEU A 520 3.81 -44.58 -2.63
N GLY A 521 2.60 -44.11 -2.94
CA GLY A 521 2.37 -42.90 -3.72
C GLY A 521 2.82 -41.62 -2.99
N LYS A 522 2.60 -41.54 -1.68
CA LYS A 522 3.04 -40.42 -0.83
C LYS A 522 4.56 -40.44 -0.62
N ALA A 523 5.14 -41.63 -0.44
CA ALA A 523 6.59 -41.80 -0.48
C ALA A 523 7.19 -41.36 -1.82
N PHE A 524 6.58 -41.75 -2.96
CA PHE A 524 6.98 -41.29 -4.29
C PHE A 524 6.85 -39.78 -4.44
N PHE A 525 5.72 -39.18 -4.02
CA PHE A 525 5.51 -37.73 -4.05
C PHE A 525 6.62 -37.00 -3.28
N ALA A 526 6.91 -37.39 -2.04
CA ALA A 526 7.96 -36.79 -1.24
C ALA A 526 9.38 -37.05 -1.79
N THR A 527 9.60 -38.18 -2.48
CA THR A 527 10.88 -38.52 -3.14
C THR A 527 11.15 -37.71 -4.40
N PHE A 528 10.10 -37.29 -5.11
CA PHE A 528 10.19 -36.56 -6.38
C PHE A 528 9.55 -35.16 -6.31
N GLN A 529 9.39 -34.63 -5.09
CA GLN A 529 8.59 -33.44 -4.78
C GLN A 529 9.03 -32.23 -5.61
N ILE A 530 10.34 -31.99 -5.72
CA ILE A 530 10.92 -30.91 -6.54
C ILE A 530 10.46 -30.93 -8.00
N PHE A 531 10.16 -32.11 -8.58
CA PHE A 531 9.64 -32.20 -9.95
C PHE A 531 8.15 -31.86 -10.04
N PHE A 532 7.35 -32.09 -9.00
CA PHE A 532 5.97 -31.60 -8.97
C PHE A 532 5.95 -30.07 -8.93
N TYR A 533 6.71 -29.45 -8.02
CA TYR A 533 6.84 -27.99 -7.93
C TYR A 533 7.44 -27.37 -9.21
N ALA A 534 8.41 -28.02 -9.87
CA ALA A 534 8.99 -27.51 -11.11
C ALA A 534 8.10 -27.70 -12.36
N LEU A 535 7.36 -28.81 -12.48
CA LEU A 535 6.64 -29.18 -13.71
C LEU A 535 5.14 -28.81 -13.69
N ARG A 536 4.47 -28.88 -12.53
CA ARG A 536 3.04 -28.57 -12.40
C ARG A 536 2.67 -27.13 -12.82
N PRO A 537 3.45 -26.07 -12.49
CA PRO A 537 3.11 -24.71 -12.90
C PRO A 537 3.01 -24.54 -14.43
N MET A 538 3.89 -25.21 -15.19
CA MET A 538 3.87 -25.21 -16.66
C MET A 538 2.63 -25.89 -17.27
N ALA A 539 1.93 -26.72 -16.50
CA ALA A 539 0.67 -27.35 -16.92
C ALA A 539 -0.57 -26.51 -16.54
N ILE A 540 -0.56 -25.86 -15.38
CA ILE A 540 -1.72 -25.12 -14.84
C ILE A 540 -1.75 -23.66 -15.34
N TYR A 541 -0.70 -22.88 -15.05
CA TYR A 541 -0.72 -21.41 -15.18
C TYR A 541 0.59 -20.94 -15.81
N ARG A 542 0.59 -20.67 -17.12
CA ARG A 542 1.84 -20.48 -17.89
C ARG A 542 2.34 -19.04 -17.87
N LEU A 543 3.59 -18.85 -17.44
CA LEU A 543 4.29 -17.57 -17.55
C LEU A 543 4.59 -17.19 -19.02
N PRO A 544 4.44 -15.91 -19.40
CA PRO A 544 5.00 -15.39 -20.64
C PRO A 544 6.53 -15.26 -20.51
N PHE A 545 7.26 -15.90 -21.42
CA PHE A 545 8.72 -15.90 -21.42
C PHE A 545 9.27 -14.48 -21.68
N SER A 546 10.26 -14.07 -20.89
CA SER A 546 10.85 -12.72 -20.92
C SER A 546 12.39 -12.77 -20.98
N TRP A 547 13.03 -11.63 -21.24
CA TRP A 547 14.47 -11.55 -21.46
C TRP A 547 15.29 -12.01 -20.24
N ILE A 548 14.79 -11.82 -19.02
CA ILE A 548 15.45 -12.28 -17.79
C ILE A 548 15.47 -13.82 -17.67
N HIS A 549 14.46 -14.51 -18.20
CA HIS A 549 14.46 -15.98 -18.31
C HIS A 549 15.56 -16.45 -19.28
N LEU A 550 15.68 -15.79 -20.44
CA LEU A 550 16.73 -16.06 -21.40
C LEU A 550 18.14 -15.83 -20.80
N LEU A 551 18.31 -14.75 -20.03
CA LEU A 551 19.57 -14.49 -19.32
C LEU A 551 19.88 -15.58 -18.29
N ASN A 552 18.91 -15.99 -17.45
CA ASN A 552 19.12 -17.05 -16.45
C ASN A 552 19.56 -18.36 -17.13
N ILE A 553 18.94 -18.72 -18.25
CA ILE A 553 19.28 -19.93 -19.02
C ILE A 553 20.69 -19.82 -19.62
N ILE A 554 21.01 -18.72 -20.30
CA ILE A 554 22.33 -18.51 -20.91
C ILE A 554 23.45 -18.55 -19.85
N VAL A 555 23.25 -17.84 -18.73
CA VAL A 555 24.24 -17.76 -17.64
C VAL A 555 24.46 -19.13 -16.99
N GLN A 556 23.39 -19.87 -16.68
CA GLN A 556 23.52 -21.20 -16.09
C GLN A 556 24.23 -22.18 -17.05
N VAL A 557 23.81 -22.24 -18.32
CA VAL A 557 24.44 -23.13 -19.32
C VAL A 557 25.92 -22.81 -19.53
N ILE A 558 26.31 -21.52 -19.53
CA ILE A 558 27.73 -21.13 -19.60
C ILE A 558 28.49 -21.64 -18.37
N VAL A 559 27.94 -21.47 -17.16
CA VAL A 559 28.60 -21.91 -15.92
C VAL A 559 28.68 -23.44 -15.83
N ASP A 560 27.64 -24.17 -16.22
CA ASP A 560 27.64 -25.63 -16.24
C ASP A 560 28.65 -26.18 -17.25
N VAL A 561 28.77 -25.56 -18.44
CA VAL A 561 29.79 -25.93 -19.44
C VAL A 561 31.20 -25.63 -18.95
N ILE A 562 31.41 -24.54 -18.21
CA ILE A 562 32.70 -24.21 -17.57
C ILE A 562 33.02 -25.23 -16.47
N LEU A 563 32.04 -25.56 -15.61
CA LEU A 563 32.16 -26.55 -14.55
C LEU A 563 32.54 -27.93 -15.10
N VAL A 564 31.81 -28.43 -16.11
CA VAL A 564 32.08 -29.73 -16.75
C VAL A 564 33.46 -29.74 -17.41
N ARG A 565 33.94 -28.62 -17.97
CA ARG A 565 35.30 -28.52 -18.54
C ARG A 565 36.42 -28.47 -17.51
N GLN A 566 36.20 -27.90 -16.32
CA GLN A 566 37.24 -27.76 -15.28
C GLN A 566 37.23 -28.88 -14.23
N ALA A 567 36.05 -29.39 -13.88
CA ALA A 567 35.82 -30.35 -12.81
C ALA A 567 35.14 -31.67 -13.27
N GLY A 568 34.71 -31.76 -14.54
CA GLY A 568 34.13 -32.97 -15.11
C GLY A 568 32.63 -33.16 -14.81
N TRP A 569 32.00 -34.08 -15.54
CA TRP A 569 30.56 -34.38 -15.41
C TRP A 569 30.12 -34.75 -14.00
N ASN A 570 30.98 -35.39 -13.21
CA ASN A 570 30.66 -35.78 -11.83
C ASN A 570 30.48 -34.56 -10.90
N ALA A 571 31.08 -33.40 -11.20
CA ALA A 571 30.84 -32.17 -10.45
C ALA A 571 29.46 -31.56 -10.76
N LEU A 572 29.00 -31.61 -12.02
CA LEU A 572 27.63 -31.22 -12.39
C LEU A 572 26.61 -32.19 -11.78
N TRP A 573 26.88 -33.50 -11.82
CA TRP A 573 26.04 -34.49 -11.12
C TRP A 573 25.96 -34.24 -9.61
N TYR A 574 27.02 -33.75 -8.97
CA TYR A 574 26.98 -33.40 -7.55
C TYR A 574 25.96 -32.29 -7.28
N PHE A 575 25.97 -31.21 -8.06
CA PHE A 575 24.97 -30.14 -7.93
C PHE A 575 23.55 -30.62 -8.28
N LEU A 576 23.36 -31.39 -9.35
CA LEU A 576 22.04 -31.92 -9.71
C LEU A 576 21.47 -32.87 -8.64
N TRP A 577 22.29 -33.77 -8.06
CA TRP A 577 21.87 -34.59 -6.93
C TRP A 577 21.58 -33.75 -5.67
N SER A 578 22.39 -32.73 -5.40
CA SER A 578 22.19 -31.81 -4.27
C SER A 578 20.86 -31.07 -4.37
N SER A 579 20.53 -30.50 -5.54
CA SER A 579 19.25 -29.83 -5.83
C SER A 579 18.06 -30.78 -5.74
N PHE A 580 18.19 -31.99 -6.31
CA PHE A 580 17.14 -33.00 -6.27
C PHE A 580 16.80 -33.43 -4.84
N LEU A 581 17.84 -33.72 -4.04
CA LEU A 581 17.69 -34.14 -2.65
C LEU A 581 17.19 -32.99 -1.76
N ALA A 582 17.64 -31.75 -1.99
CA ALA A 582 17.22 -30.57 -1.25
C ALA A 582 15.70 -30.38 -1.29
N GLY A 583 15.10 -30.44 -2.48
CA GLY A 583 13.66 -30.25 -2.67
C GLY A 583 12.79 -31.50 -2.45
N SER A 584 13.34 -32.59 -1.91
CA SER A 584 12.68 -33.91 -1.79
C SER A 584 12.82 -34.52 -0.39
N LEU A 585 13.26 -35.78 -0.21
CA LEU A 585 13.36 -36.43 1.11
C LEU A 585 14.58 -35.96 1.95
N HIS A 586 14.62 -34.67 2.29
CA HIS A 586 15.62 -34.07 3.19
C HIS A 586 14.91 -33.45 4.43
N PRO A 587 15.48 -33.51 5.66
CA PRO A 587 14.80 -33.02 6.86
C PRO A 587 14.35 -31.56 6.79
N CYS A 588 15.11 -30.72 6.07
CA CYS A 588 14.79 -29.32 5.85
C CYS A 588 13.67 -29.12 4.81
N ALA A 589 13.44 -30.07 3.90
CA ALA A 589 12.42 -29.96 2.84
C ALA A 589 10.99 -30.20 3.34
N GLY A 590 10.81 -30.59 4.62
CA GLY A 590 9.49 -30.82 5.20
C GLY A 590 8.66 -29.53 5.37
N HIS A 591 9.26 -28.35 5.18
CA HIS A 591 8.57 -27.07 5.08
C HIS A 591 7.53 -27.12 3.92
N PHE A 592 7.92 -27.48 2.69
CA PHE A 592 7.03 -27.67 1.52
C PHE A 592 5.81 -28.61 1.74
N ILE A 593 5.78 -29.39 2.82
CA ILE A 593 4.63 -30.20 3.24
C ILE A 593 3.88 -29.50 4.38
N ALA A 594 4.61 -29.10 5.43
CA ALA A 594 4.08 -28.41 6.61
C ALA A 594 3.33 -27.10 6.30
N GLU A 595 3.84 -26.33 5.34
CA GLU A 595 3.39 -24.97 5.00
C GLU A 595 2.07 -24.95 4.24
N HIS A 596 1.61 -26.08 3.73
CA HIS A 596 0.40 -26.15 2.89
C HIS A 596 -0.53 -27.32 3.24
N MET A 597 -0.09 -28.30 4.06
CA MET A 597 -0.97 -29.37 4.54
C MET A 597 -1.68 -28.96 5.83
N SER A 598 -2.99 -28.76 5.71
CA SER A 598 -3.82 -28.17 6.75
C SER A 598 -4.39 -29.21 7.70
N SER A 599 -4.35 -28.84 8.98
CA SER A 599 -4.72 -29.65 10.13
C SER A 599 -5.76 -28.90 10.98
N SER A 600 -6.95 -28.69 10.42
CA SER A 600 -8.07 -28.01 11.08
C SER A 600 -9.42 -28.68 10.77
N PRO A 601 -10.37 -28.74 11.73
CA PRO A 601 -11.59 -29.52 11.59
C PRO A 601 -12.66 -28.81 10.75
N ALA A 602 -13.17 -29.48 9.71
CA ALA A 602 -14.40 -29.06 9.04
C ALA A 602 -15.61 -29.34 9.94
N VAL A 603 -16.17 -28.31 10.58
CA VAL A 603 -17.42 -28.42 11.36
C VAL A 603 -18.64 -28.42 10.43
N SER A 604 -18.71 -29.44 9.57
CA SER A 604 -19.88 -29.74 8.73
C SER A 604 -19.85 -31.21 8.28
N LEU A 605 -21.03 -31.84 8.25
CA LEU A 605 -21.28 -33.13 7.56
C LEU A 605 -20.47 -34.38 8.01
N GLY A 606 -20.22 -34.53 9.31
CA GLY A 606 -20.27 -35.84 9.98
C GLY A 606 -19.26 -36.93 9.60
N ILE A 607 -18.24 -36.65 8.79
CA ILE A 607 -17.16 -37.59 8.44
C ILE A 607 -15.94 -37.29 9.32
N GLN A 608 -15.51 -38.28 10.10
CA GLN A 608 -14.34 -38.16 10.96
C GLN A 608 -13.03 -38.31 10.15
N GLN A 609 -12.42 -37.18 9.78
CA GLN A 609 -11.05 -37.14 9.30
C GLN A 609 -10.14 -36.59 10.41
N TYR A 610 -9.22 -37.44 10.91
CA TYR A 610 -8.39 -37.12 12.07
C TYR A 610 -7.04 -36.49 11.72
N VAL A 611 -6.42 -35.88 12.73
CA VAL A 611 -5.53 -34.72 12.61
C VAL A 611 -4.34 -34.88 13.57
N PHE A 612 -3.17 -34.32 13.24
CA PHE A 612 -1.93 -34.51 14.02
C PHE A 612 -1.92 -33.91 15.43
N GLU A 613 -2.75 -32.90 15.72
CA GLU A 613 -3.05 -32.48 17.08
C GLU A 613 -4.48 -31.90 17.13
N ALA A 614 -5.16 -32.01 18.27
CA ALA A 614 -6.57 -31.66 18.39
C ALA A 614 -6.76 -30.24 18.94
N VAL A 615 -7.41 -29.36 18.17
CA VAL A 615 -7.87 -28.05 18.66
C VAL A 615 -8.87 -28.27 19.81
N PRO A 616 -8.75 -27.55 20.94
CA PRO A 616 -9.70 -27.65 22.05
C PRO A 616 -11.15 -27.41 21.61
N LYS A 617 -12.11 -28.11 22.23
CA LYS A 617 -13.54 -27.91 21.92
C LYS A 617 -13.93 -26.45 22.21
N PRO A 618 -14.62 -25.76 21.28
CA PRO A 618 -15.04 -24.38 21.47
C PRO A 618 -15.98 -24.23 22.67
N SER A 619 -15.90 -23.08 23.35
CA SER A 619 -16.84 -22.72 24.40
C SER A 619 -18.18 -22.26 23.79
N PRO A 620 -19.29 -22.26 24.54
CA PRO A 620 -20.59 -21.71 24.08
C PRO A 620 -20.61 -20.18 23.80
N ARG A 621 -19.46 -19.52 23.69
CA ARG A 621 -19.29 -18.07 23.49
C ARG A 621 -18.35 -17.68 22.34
N SER A 622 -17.62 -18.62 21.72
CA SER A 622 -16.76 -18.29 20.57
C SER A 622 -17.60 -17.99 19.33
N SER A 623 -17.22 -16.95 18.61
CA SER A 623 -17.83 -16.51 17.35
C SER A 623 -17.47 -17.46 16.20
N PRO A 624 -18.27 -17.55 15.12
CA PRO A 624 -17.89 -18.28 13.91
C PRO A 624 -16.60 -17.80 13.23
N SER A 625 -16.13 -16.58 13.55
CA SER A 625 -14.81 -16.06 13.15
C SER A 625 -13.64 -16.78 13.82
N ASP A 626 -13.85 -17.38 14.99
CA ASP A 626 -12.77 -17.79 15.89
C ASP A 626 -12.25 -19.20 15.56
N ILE A 627 -12.78 -19.81 14.48
CA ILE A 627 -12.46 -21.16 14.02
C ILE A 627 -12.29 -21.18 12.48
N LEU A 628 -11.63 -20.16 11.93
CA LEU A 628 -11.17 -20.20 10.54
C LEU A 628 -10.02 -21.23 10.41
N PRO A 629 -10.07 -22.16 9.44
CA PRO A 629 -9.00 -23.13 9.24
C PRO A 629 -7.76 -22.42 8.68
N VAL A 630 -6.62 -22.61 9.33
CA VAL A 630 -5.38 -21.91 8.94
C VAL A 630 -4.83 -22.52 7.65
N GLU A 631 -4.45 -21.64 6.73
CA GLU A 631 -4.01 -22.01 5.37
C GLU A 631 -2.54 -22.46 5.34
N THR A 632 -1.74 -22.03 6.34
CA THR A 632 -0.34 -22.38 6.53
C THR A 632 0.04 -22.51 8.02
N TYR A 633 1.25 -23.00 8.31
CA TYR A 633 1.66 -23.46 9.63
C TYR A 633 3.14 -23.18 9.91
N SER A 634 3.42 -22.43 10.97
CA SER A 634 4.79 -22.16 11.41
C SER A 634 5.46 -23.36 12.11
N TYR A 635 6.78 -23.42 12.06
CA TYR A 635 7.68 -24.32 12.75
C TYR A 635 8.79 -23.50 13.41
N TYR A 636 8.95 -23.63 14.73
CA TYR A 636 9.90 -22.84 15.53
C TYR A 636 11.13 -23.64 16.00
N GLY A 637 11.41 -24.79 15.38
CA GLY A 637 12.48 -25.69 15.81
C GLY A 637 13.85 -25.41 15.18
N ILE A 638 14.84 -26.23 15.58
CA ILE A 638 16.26 -26.00 15.32
C ILE A 638 16.68 -25.94 13.83
N LEU A 639 15.90 -26.53 12.91
CA LEU A 639 16.26 -26.52 11.48
C LEU A 639 16.22 -25.10 10.88
N ASN A 640 15.49 -24.16 11.49
CA ASN A 640 15.51 -22.74 11.14
C ASN A 640 16.91 -22.11 11.12
N LEU A 641 17.86 -22.64 11.90
CA LEU A 641 19.25 -22.19 11.93
C LEU A 641 20.00 -22.41 10.61
N VAL A 642 19.57 -23.36 9.77
CA VAL A 642 20.16 -23.64 8.45
C VAL A 642 19.23 -23.29 7.28
N THR A 643 17.95 -23.07 7.54
CA THR A 643 16.92 -22.70 6.56
C THR A 643 16.44 -21.24 6.70
N TYR A 644 17.34 -20.31 7.06
CA TYR A 644 17.05 -18.88 7.21
C TYR A 644 15.71 -18.55 7.89
N ASN A 645 15.34 -19.22 8.99
CA ASN A 645 14.06 -18.98 9.69
C ASN A 645 12.76 -19.16 8.86
N VAL A 646 12.77 -19.81 7.68
CA VAL A 646 11.56 -20.00 6.84
C VAL A 646 10.36 -20.60 7.59
N GLY A 647 10.62 -21.39 8.65
CA GLY A 647 9.57 -21.92 9.51
C GLY A 647 8.73 -20.87 10.24
N LEU A 648 9.09 -19.57 10.27
CA LEU A 648 8.19 -18.51 10.70
C LEU A 648 7.22 -18.14 9.55
N HIS A 649 6.50 -19.14 9.05
CA HIS A 649 5.85 -19.07 7.75
C HIS A 649 4.52 -18.30 7.77
N ASN A 650 3.72 -18.38 8.85
CA ASN A 650 2.57 -17.48 9.02
C ASN A 650 3.05 -16.03 9.05
N GLU A 651 4.07 -15.75 9.86
CA GLU A 651 4.67 -14.42 9.97
C GLU A 651 5.23 -13.92 8.62
N HIS A 652 5.76 -14.82 7.79
CA HIS A 652 6.20 -14.51 6.45
C HIS A 652 5.05 -14.23 5.47
N HIS A 653 3.93 -14.94 5.59
CA HIS A 653 2.79 -14.79 4.67
C HIS A 653 1.95 -13.55 4.98
N ASP A 654 1.85 -13.16 6.25
CA ASP A 654 1.27 -11.89 6.65
C ASP A 654 2.15 -10.69 6.23
N PHE A 655 3.48 -10.82 6.39
CA PHE A 655 4.44 -9.73 6.16
C PHE A 655 5.62 -10.14 5.26
N PRO A 656 5.39 -10.46 3.97
CA PRO A 656 6.44 -10.96 3.06
C PRO A 656 7.55 -9.94 2.76
N ALA A 657 7.32 -8.65 3.05
CA ALA A 657 8.33 -7.59 2.96
C ALA A 657 9.31 -7.56 4.15
N ILE A 658 9.10 -8.37 5.20
CA ILE A 658 10.03 -8.47 6.34
C ILE A 658 11.00 -9.63 6.07
N PRO A 659 12.33 -9.37 6.03
CA PRO A 659 13.32 -10.43 5.82
C PRO A 659 13.30 -11.42 6.98
N TRP A 660 13.56 -12.68 6.69
CA TRP A 660 13.43 -13.78 7.65
C TRP A 660 14.40 -13.70 8.82
N THR A 661 15.51 -13.00 8.64
CA THR A 661 16.42 -12.60 9.74
C THR A 661 15.73 -11.76 10.83
N ARG A 662 14.58 -11.14 10.54
CA ARG A 662 13.80 -10.29 11.44
C ARG A 662 12.44 -10.85 11.86
N LEU A 663 11.95 -11.96 11.28
CA LEU A 663 10.62 -12.49 11.62
C LEU A 663 10.48 -12.90 13.10
N TRP A 664 11.56 -13.34 13.75
CA TRP A 664 11.55 -13.57 15.21
C TRP A 664 11.18 -12.30 15.99
N LYS A 665 11.56 -11.11 15.51
CA LYS A 665 11.22 -9.83 16.13
C LYS A 665 9.80 -9.37 15.81
N LEU A 666 9.30 -9.65 14.60
CA LEU A 666 7.87 -9.50 14.28
C LEU A 666 7.03 -10.35 15.24
N ARG A 667 7.35 -11.65 15.35
CA ARG A 667 6.62 -12.54 16.26
C ARG A 667 6.71 -12.07 17.71
N GLU A 668 7.87 -11.60 18.18
CA GLU A 668 8.04 -11.05 19.54
C GLU A 668 7.15 -9.83 19.81
N ILE A 669 6.87 -9.01 18.79
CA ILE A 669 6.03 -7.80 18.90
C ILE A 669 4.53 -8.14 18.80
N ALA A 670 4.16 -9.18 18.05
CA ALA A 670 2.77 -9.56 17.72
C ALA A 670 2.39 -10.95 18.27
N ARG A 671 2.91 -11.32 19.44
CA ARG A 671 2.79 -12.69 20.00
C ARG A 671 1.35 -13.15 20.19
N GLU A 672 0.46 -12.24 20.56
CA GLU A 672 -0.95 -12.49 20.79
C GLU A 672 -1.70 -12.98 19.54
N PHE A 673 -1.16 -12.72 18.34
CA PHE A 673 -1.69 -13.23 17.07
C PHE A 673 -1.09 -14.58 16.68
N TYR A 674 0.20 -14.83 16.99
CA TYR A 674 0.94 -16.00 16.53
C TYR A 674 1.05 -17.16 17.53
N ASP A 675 1.11 -16.89 18.83
CA ASP A 675 1.19 -17.93 19.87
C ASP A 675 -0.09 -18.80 19.99
N PRO A 676 -1.31 -18.35 19.63
CA PRO A 676 -2.50 -19.21 19.55
C PRO A 676 -2.56 -20.14 18.34
N LEU A 677 -1.74 -19.92 17.30
CA LEU A 677 -1.85 -20.65 16.04
C LEU A 677 -1.29 -22.09 16.13
N PRO A 678 -1.91 -23.05 15.42
CA PRO A 678 -1.33 -24.39 15.27
C PRO A 678 0.03 -24.32 14.57
N GLN A 679 1.00 -25.08 15.07
CA GLN A 679 2.40 -24.99 14.66
C GLN A 679 3.11 -26.35 14.77
N HIS A 680 3.83 -26.74 13.72
CA HIS A 680 4.53 -28.02 13.67
C HIS A 680 5.73 -28.05 14.63
N LYS A 681 5.99 -29.22 15.24
CA LYS A 681 7.11 -29.42 16.19
C LYS A 681 8.37 -30.01 15.52
N SER A 682 8.23 -30.67 14.37
CA SER A 682 9.35 -31.27 13.62
C SER A 682 8.99 -31.53 12.15
N TRP A 683 9.70 -30.92 11.20
CA TRP A 683 9.54 -31.19 9.76
C TRP A 683 9.86 -32.64 9.39
N THR A 684 10.84 -33.27 10.04
CA THR A 684 11.13 -34.70 9.82
C THR A 684 9.98 -35.59 10.27
N HIS A 685 9.26 -35.19 11.33
CA HIS A 685 8.04 -35.88 11.75
C HIS A 685 6.92 -35.66 10.75
N VAL A 686 6.71 -34.43 10.25
CA VAL A 686 5.72 -34.12 9.20
C VAL A 686 5.94 -34.97 7.94
N ILE A 687 7.19 -35.13 7.46
CA ILE A 687 7.49 -36.01 6.32
C ILE A 687 7.11 -37.47 6.61
N TRP A 688 7.52 -38.00 7.77
CA TRP A 688 7.20 -39.38 8.17
C TRP A 688 5.68 -39.59 8.28
N GLN A 689 5.01 -38.68 8.98
CA GLN A 689 3.57 -38.68 9.20
C GLN A 689 2.80 -38.58 7.87
N PHE A 690 3.19 -37.66 6.97
CA PHE A 690 2.58 -37.54 5.63
C PHE A 690 2.63 -38.87 4.87
N ILE A 691 3.75 -39.59 4.91
CA ILE A 691 3.89 -40.86 4.19
C ILE A 691 3.08 -41.97 4.89
N TRP A 692 3.20 -42.12 6.22
CA TRP A 692 2.71 -43.29 6.95
C TRP A 692 1.28 -43.22 7.46
N ASP A 693 0.75 -42.03 7.77
CA ASP A 693 -0.61 -41.89 8.31
C ASP A 693 -1.67 -42.07 7.20
N PRO A 694 -2.62 -43.01 7.30
CA PRO A 694 -3.66 -43.21 6.28
C PRO A 694 -4.71 -42.07 6.23
N ASN A 695 -4.82 -41.25 7.28
CA ASN A 695 -5.80 -40.15 7.36
C ASN A 695 -5.32 -38.89 6.62
N VAL A 696 -4.00 -38.75 6.44
CA VAL A 696 -3.38 -37.59 5.80
C VAL A 696 -3.03 -37.90 4.35
N SER A 697 -3.33 -36.94 3.49
CA SER A 697 -3.51 -37.14 2.05
C SER A 697 -3.04 -35.92 1.26
N LEU A 698 -2.90 -36.06 -0.06
CA LEU A 698 -2.69 -34.89 -0.93
C LEU A 698 -3.90 -33.95 -0.95
N TRP A 699 -5.06 -34.38 -0.43
CA TRP A 699 -6.28 -33.57 -0.25
C TRP A 699 -6.31 -32.82 1.09
N SER A 700 -5.38 -33.08 2.02
CA SER A 700 -5.34 -32.49 3.35
C SER A 700 -4.76 -31.06 3.30
N ARG A 701 -5.43 -30.14 2.59
CA ARG A 701 -5.04 -28.72 2.39
C ARG A 701 -6.28 -27.82 2.45
N VAL A 702 -6.16 -26.56 2.88
CA VAL A 702 -7.27 -25.58 2.73
C VAL A 702 -7.39 -25.22 1.25
N LYS A 703 -8.64 -25.02 0.79
CA LYS A 703 -8.95 -24.45 -0.52
C LYS A 703 -9.91 -23.27 -0.39
N ARG A 704 -9.66 -22.20 -1.14
CA ARG A 704 -10.58 -21.05 -1.32
C ARG A 704 -11.44 -21.24 -2.58
N ASP A 705 -12.76 -21.35 -2.39
CA ASP A 705 -13.72 -21.47 -3.48
C ASP A 705 -14.14 -20.11 -4.05
N GLN A 706 -13.61 -19.79 -5.24
CA GLN A 706 -13.90 -18.57 -6.02
C GLN A 706 -15.33 -18.51 -6.60
N THR A 707 -16.16 -19.56 -6.44
CA THR A 707 -17.56 -19.57 -6.87
C THR A 707 -18.52 -18.99 -5.83
N THR A 708 -18.15 -18.97 -4.55
CA THR A 708 -18.99 -18.39 -3.49
C THR A 708 -18.93 -16.86 -3.48
N SER A 709 -20.08 -16.20 -3.49
CA SER A 709 -20.22 -14.74 -3.65
C SER A 709 -19.90 -13.91 -2.40
N LYS A 710 -19.11 -14.45 -1.46
CA LYS A 710 -18.82 -13.82 -0.15
C LYS A 710 -17.35 -13.47 0.08
N GLY A 711 -16.45 -13.77 -0.86
CA GLY A 711 -15.03 -13.41 -0.81
C GLY A 711 -14.61 -12.45 -1.92
N ARG A 712 -13.59 -11.61 -1.66
CA ARG A 712 -12.94 -10.79 -2.70
C ARG A 712 -12.27 -11.73 -3.70
N LYS A 713 -12.69 -11.67 -4.97
CA LYS A 713 -12.05 -12.46 -6.04
C LYS A 713 -10.62 -11.99 -6.26
N VAL A 714 -9.68 -12.93 -6.28
CA VAL A 714 -8.25 -12.64 -6.50
C VAL A 714 -8.01 -12.52 -8.01
N GLY A 715 -7.35 -11.44 -8.43
CA GLY A 715 -7.11 -11.16 -9.84
C GLY A 715 -6.02 -12.06 -10.44
N ALA A 716 -6.33 -12.72 -11.56
CA ALA A 716 -5.38 -13.55 -12.29
C ALA A 716 -4.54 -12.70 -13.26
N GLY A 717 -3.33 -12.30 -12.87
CA GLY A 717 -2.38 -11.62 -13.74
C GLY A 717 -1.08 -11.21 -13.05
N TRP A 718 -0.05 -10.94 -13.87
CA TRP A 718 1.25 -10.42 -13.45
C TRP A 718 1.52 -9.04 -14.04
N THR A 719 2.27 -8.18 -13.34
CA THR A 719 2.75 -6.90 -13.90
C THR A 719 3.98 -7.07 -14.78
N LYS A 720 4.35 -6.05 -15.56
CA LYS A 720 5.61 -6.03 -16.34
C LYS A 720 6.84 -6.06 -15.42
N GLU A 721 6.81 -5.33 -14.31
CA GLU A 721 7.81 -5.37 -13.23
C GLU A 721 7.94 -6.80 -12.65
N GLU A 722 6.83 -7.52 -12.47
CA GLU A 722 6.84 -8.90 -11.95
C GLU A 722 7.44 -9.91 -12.92
N LEU A 723 7.10 -9.79 -14.20
CA LEU A 723 7.59 -10.66 -15.29
C LEU A 723 9.02 -10.36 -15.75
N GLY A 724 9.63 -9.27 -15.25
CA GLY A 724 10.93 -8.80 -15.72
C GLY A 724 10.92 -8.39 -17.19
N GLN A 725 9.89 -7.64 -17.59
CA GLN A 725 9.73 -7.06 -18.93
C GLN A 725 10.09 -5.55 -18.98
N GLU A 726 10.54 -5.02 -17.84
CA GLU A 726 11.21 -3.74 -17.63
C GLU A 726 12.70 -3.99 -17.35
#